data_AF-A0A7T1HIM8-F1
#
_entry.id   AF-A0A7T1HIM8-F1
#
_cell.length_a   1.000
_cell.length_b   1.000
_cell.length_c   1.000
_cell.angle_alpha   90.00
_cell.angle_beta   90.00
_cell.angle_gamma   90.00
#
_symmetry.space_group_name_H-M   'P 1'
#
loop_
_entity.id
_entity.type
_entity.pdbx_description
1 polymer ?
#
loop_
_entity_poly.entity_id
_entity_poly.type
_entity_poly.pdbx_seq_one_letter_code
_entity_poly.pdbx_strand_id
1 'polypeptide(L)'
;MTPLETTPLESKDTLDGPEELFARSRQLVIDTLEALERGDDAQALALIPDVLRSYAWLWVALAEARRALEAEEGEMLAQLLAAISARVRRNDEGEATPEDRAELSWLVPVLMDRLRSRGRELPHWLPPLEEQLTRIGSQLWVDRHREDPGCAEARPRALKLLLRLCGLHAPPKPWMVGFARDLLAEELDAAERLAAAGPLDEDTSERLRFWQGQLAQVDLSDPGLEEKLAALLPPPSPQPAAADAGDLQEKIRESVLHWLEDNPAGTVPAELRLVCVPGARVVPHDGQRLDLNLAPLLSVAEPDALERLVQAFFAPIREQQRGPGFTLREPTSSLYDSLGLLWRQGDTLSEAAFRRLAEATASWNRCGGPGALGSRPLASSFAAAELREGLSVLAPDALELVALHAVLFKAGALEEVMAEIRRRHLDTGWMARPGGADVEEILRRLHLEAGFYASGHAPLESLQQWSQRVLQALLGGQVAGSATCTGFYPLAQKLFESSGRVPELFQWPSDAAIYRFLAGKEVVAATTLATEVEEHHHTGHAFKLFTDLPIAPYGLRCVQAPLSRYPQRPAADFMASLDECLQQIEALHRQRPFRVFVAACGAYGLPLCEAVNRIYGVSCLCSGDHMNAYFGVESEGAVDWRIGSRIAEHWRTVAG
;
A
#
# COMPACT_ATOMS: atom_id res chain seq x y z
N MET A 1 -10.44 0.78 -19.44
CA MET A 1 -11.44 -0.12 -18.81
C MET A 1 -12.51 0.84 -18.40
N THR A 2 -13.66 0.85 -19.05
CA THR A 2 -14.79 1.57 -18.47
C THR A 2 -14.91 1.00 -17.06
N PRO A 3 -14.76 1.81 -16.00
CA PRO A 3 -15.03 1.32 -14.66
C PRO A 3 -16.39 0.64 -14.73
N LEU A 4 -16.50 -0.60 -14.24
CA LEU A 4 -17.82 -1.20 -14.02
C LEU A 4 -18.58 -0.15 -13.23
N GLU A 5 -19.50 0.56 -13.90
CA GLU A 5 -20.20 1.67 -13.29
C GLU A 5 -20.79 1.12 -12.01
N THR A 6 -20.36 1.67 -10.88
CA THR A 6 -20.95 1.37 -9.58
C THR A 6 -22.29 2.08 -9.52
N THR A 7 -23.15 1.85 -10.50
CA THR A 7 -24.54 2.23 -10.43
C THR A 7 -25.08 1.47 -9.23
N PRO A 8 -25.46 2.16 -8.13
CA PRO A 8 -25.99 1.46 -6.98
C PRO A 8 -27.23 0.72 -7.46
N LEU A 9 -27.29 -0.59 -7.22
CA LEU A 9 -28.53 -1.36 -7.34
C LEU A 9 -29.59 -0.56 -6.58
N GLU A 10 -30.63 -0.11 -7.29
CA GLU A 10 -31.67 0.74 -6.72
C GLU A 10 -32.18 0.13 -5.41
N SER A 11 -32.24 0.95 -4.38
CA SER A 11 -32.34 0.65 -2.94
C SER A 11 -33.66 0.03 -2.47
N LYS A 12 -34.29 -0.84 -3.26
CA LYS A 12 -35.58 -1.45 -2.93
C LYS A 12 -35.53 -2.92 -2.53
N ASP A 13 -34.44 -3.62 -2.78
CA ASP A 13 -34.24 -4.95 -2.23
C ASP A 13 -33.56 -4.82 -0.87
N THR A 14 -34.28 -5.27 0.15
CA THR A 14 -33.88 -5.39 1.55
C THR A 14 -32.44 -5.92 1.69
N LEU A 15 -31.73 -5.44 2.70
CA LEU A 15 -30.37 -5.87 3.07
C LEU A 15 -30.30 -7.39 3.25
N ASP A 16 -30.06 -8.11 2.17
CA ASP A 16 -29.78 -9.53 2.18
C ASP A 16 -28.60 -9.77 3.15
N GLY A 17 -28.75 -10.76 4.02
CA GLY A 17 -27.70 -11.15 4.93
C GLY A 17 -26.43 -11.57 4.15
N PRO A 18 -25.25 -11.52 4.77
CA PRO A 18 -24.02 -11.92 4.10
C PRO A 18 -24.05 -13.36 3.54
N GLU A 19 -24.82 -14.24 4.17
CA GLU A 19 -25.08 -15.61 3.71
C GLU A 19 -25.95 -15.65 2.43
N GLU A 20 -26.94 -14.77 2.31
CA GLU A 20 -27.82 -14.67 1.14
C GLU A 20 -27.07 -14.07 -0.06
N LEU A 21 -26.26 -13.03 0.18
CA LEU A 21 -25.36 -12.49 -0.84
C LEU A 21 -24.38 -13.56 -1.33
N PHE A 22 -23.91 -14.43 -0.43
CA PHE A 22 -22.99 -15.49 -0.79
C PHE A 22 -23.68 -16.59 -1.59
N ALA A 23 -24.86 -17.02 -1.14
CA ALA A 23 -25.70 -17.98 -1.87
C ALA A 23 -26.04 -17.47 -3.27
N ARG A 24 -26.37 -16.17 -3.41
CA ARG A 24 -26.62 -15.53 -4.71
C ARG A 24 -25.38 -15.52 -5.60
N SER A 25 -24.22 -15.16 -5.05
CA SER A 25 -22.96 -15.17 -5.80
C SER A 25 -22.58 -16.56 -6.26
N ARG A 26 -22.76 -17.56 -5.40
CA ARG A 26 -22.57 -18.97 -5.73
C ARG A 26 -23.53 -19.42 -6.82
N GLN A 27 -24.81 -19.05 -6.75
CA GLN A 27 -25.77 -19.37 -7.79
C GLN A 27 -25.38 -18.74 -9.13
N LEU A 28 -24.95 -17.47 -9.14
CA LEU A 28 -24.48 -16.81 -10.36
C LEU A 28 -23.28 -17.55 -10.99
N VAL A 29 -22.34 -18.04 -10.18
CA VAL A 29 -21.23 -18.87 -10.69
C VAL A 29 -21.74 -20.18 -11.25
N ILE A 30 -22.64 -20.88 -10.55
CA ILE A 30 -23.24 -22.13 -11.02
C ILE A 30 -23.96 -21.90 -12.37
N ASP A 31 -24.79 -20.88 -12.47
CA ASP A 31 -25.53 -20.54 -13.70
C ASP A 31 -24.56 -20.22 -14.84
N THR A 32 -23.45 -19.53 -14.54
CA THR A 32 -22.39 -19.23 -15.51
C THR A 32 -21.69 -20.51 -15.98
N LEU A 33 -21.35 -21.41 -15.06
CA LEU A 33 -20.74 -22.70 -15.37
C LEU A 33 -21.68 -23.56 -16.23
N GLU A 34 -22.96 -23.65 -15.88
CA GLU A 34 -23.97 -24.38 -16.65
C GLU A 34 -24.18 -23.80 -18.05
N ALA A 35 -24.13 -22.47 -18.19
CA ALA A 35 -24.18 -21.81 -19.50
C ALA A 35 -22.95 -22.18 -20.35
N LEU A 36 -21.74 -22.11 -19.79
CA LEU A 36 -20.50 -22.51 -20.46
C LEU A 36 -20.50 -24.00 -20.85
N GLU A 37 -21.05 -24.88 -20.01
CA GLU A 37 -21.16 -26.32 -20.28
C GLU A 37 -22.16 -26.63 -21.40
N ARG A 38 -23.29 -25.92 -21.44
CA ARG A 38 -24.29 -26.03 -22.53
C ARG A 38 -23.85 -25.38 -23.84
N GLY A 39 -22.76 -24.61 -23.80
CA GLY A 39 -22.27 -23.82 -24.92
C GLY A 39 -23.10 -22.57 -25.22
N ASP A 40 -23.80 -22.05 -24.21
CA ASP A 40 -24.53 -20.78 -24.29
C ASP A 40 -23.60 -19.62 -23.88
N ASP A 41 -22.67 -19.28 -24.78
CA ASP A 41 -21.64 -18.27 -24.49
C ASP A 41 -22.25 -16.88 -24.26
N ALA A 42 -23.35 -16.55 -24.96
CA ALA A 42 -24.06 -15.29 -24.79
C ALA A 42 -24.63 -15.17 -23.36
N GLN A 43 -25.26 -16.24 -22.85
CA GLN A 43 -25.74 -16.26 -21.46
C GLN A 43 -24.57 -16.19 -20.47
N ALA A 44 -23.49 -16.94 -20.69
CA ALA A 44 -22.32 -16.91 -19.81
C ALA A 44 -21.70 -15.49 -19.74
N LEU A 45 -21.51 -14.84 -20.89
CA LEU A 45 -20.98 -13.47 -20.97
C LEU A 45 -21.90 -12.45 -20.29
N ALA A 46 -23.22 -12.64 -20.34
CA ALA A 46 -24.17 -11.79 -19.63
C ALA A 46 -24.09 -11.95 -18.10
N LEU A 47 -23.79 -13.16 -17.60
CA LEU A 47 -23.73 -13.46 -16.16
C LEU A 47 -22.40 -13.11 -15.50
N ILE A 48 -21.27 -13.17 -16.22
CA ILE A 48 -19.93 -12.93 -15.64
C ILE A 48 -19.82 -11.52 -14.99
N PRO A 49 -20.32 -10.42 -15.58
CA PRO A 49 -20.33 -9.12 -14.92
C PRO A 49 -21.08 -9.13 -13.58
N ASP A 50 -22.16 -9.90 -13.46
CA ASP A 50 -22.91 -10.04 -12.21
C ASP A 50 -22.15 -10.85 -11.16
N VAL A 51 -21.47 -11.93 -11.57
CA VAL A 51 -20.53 -12.66 -10.72
C VAL A 51 -19.45 -11.71 -10.19
N LEU A 52 -18.87 -10.91 -11.09
CA LEU A 52 -17.83 -9.94 -10.72
C LEU A 52 -18.38 -8.85 -9.78
N ARG A 53 -19.60 -8.35 -10.00
CA ARG A 53 -20.22 -7.37 -9.10
C ARG A 53 -20.54 -7.97 -7.73
N SER A 54 -21.12 -9.17 -7.70
CA SER A 54 -21.54 -9.81 -6.46
C SER A 54 -20.34 -10.11 -5.55
N TYR A 55 -19.20 -10.52 -6.11
CA TYR A 55 -17.96 -10.68 -5.34
C TYR A 55 -17.37 -9.37 -4.80
N ALA A 56 -17.51 -8.26 -5.53
CA ALA A 56 -17.08 -6.96 -5.02
C ALA A 56 -17.92 -6.54 -3.80
N TRP A 57 -19.23 -6.81 -3.83
CA TRP A 57 -20.15 -6.55 -2.72
C TRP A 57 -19.92 -7.46 -1.51
N LEU A 58 -19.75 -8.76 -1.74
CA LEU A 58 -19.40 -9.72 -0.69
C LEU A 58 -18.18 -9.25 0.10
N TRP A 59 -17.18 -8.69 -0.59
CA TRP A 59 -15.97 -8.21 0.05
C TRP A 59 -16.20 -7.05 1.02
N VAL A 60 -17.16 -6.17 0.71
CA VAL A 60 -17.51 -5.03 1.57
C VAL A 60 -18.37 -5.49 2.76
N ALA A 61 -19.25 -6.47 2.55
CA ALA A 61 -20.23 -6.90 3.55
C ALA A 61 -19.69 -7.90 4.60
N LEU A 62 -18.60 -8.61 4.32
CA LEU A 62 -18.16 -9.80 5.08
C LEU A 62 -16.84 -9.64 5.85
N ALA A 63 -16.63 -8.49 6.50
CA ALA A 63 -15.43 -8.29 7.33
C ALA A 63 -15.24 -9.38 8.43
N GLU A 64 -16.34 -9.95 8.95
CA GLU A 64 -16.31 -10.88 10.10
C GLU A 64 -16.36 -12.39 9.74
N ALA A 65 -16.95 -12.80 8.60
CA ALA A 65 -17.04 -14.23 8.19
C ALA A 65 -16.05 -14.63 7.07
N ARG A 66 -15.01 -13.80 6.91
CA ARG A 66 -14.08 -13.72 5.78
C ARG A 66 -13.45 -15.04 5.32
N ARG A 67 -12.97 -15.91 6.23
CA ARG A 67 -12.06 -17.01 5.84
C ARG A 67 -12.71 -18.19 5.12
N ALA A 68 -13.90 -18.61 5.56
CA ALA A 68 -14.58 -19.76 4.98
C ALA A 68 -15.09 -19.42 3.57
N LEU A 69 -15.63 -18.20 3.43
CA LEU A 69 -16.19 -17.70 2.17
C LEU A 69 -15.10 -17.36 1.15
N GLU A 70 -13.93 -16.88 1.59
CA GLU A 70 -12.77 -16.64 0.71
C GLU A 70 -12.22 -17.94 0.08
N ALA A 71 -12.25 -19.07 0.79
CA ALA A 71 -11.77 -20.35 0.24
C ALA A 71 -12.71 -20.87 -0.85
N GLU A 72 -14.01 -20.83 -0.58
CA GLU A 72 -15.04 -21.23 -1.54
C GLU A 72 -15.11 -20.26 -2.74
N GLU A 73 -14.92 -18.95 -2.53
CA GLU A 73 -14.76 -17.97 -3.61
C GLU A 73 -13.57 -18.27 -4.52
N GLY A 74 -12.39 -18.49 -3.93
CA GLY A 74 -11.17 -18.79 -4.70
C GLY A 74 -11.34 -20.05 -5.55
N GLU A 75 -11.99 -21.07 -5.00
CA GLU A 75 -12.33 -22.31 -5.72
C GLU A 75 -13.34 -22.05 -6.85
N MET A 76 -14.40 -21.29 -6.60
CA MET A 76 -15.41 -20.93 -7.60
C MET A 76 -14.82 -20.14 -8.79
N LEU A 77 -13.99 -19.13 -8.51
CA LEU A 77 -13.31 -18.36 -9.56
C LEU A 77 -12.31 -19.22 -10.34
N ALA A 78 -11.63 -20.15 -9.67
CA ALA A 78 -10.73 -21.11 -10.31
C ALA A 78 -11.50 -22.08 -11.23
N GLN A 79 -12.65 -22.60 -10.78
CA GLN A 79 -13.55 -23.43 -11.60
C GLN A 79 -14.08 -22.67 -12.81
N LEU A 80 -14.49 -21.41 -12.63
CA LEU A 80 -14.94 -20.54 -13.72
C LEU A 80 -13.84 -20.32 -14.76
N LEU A 81 -12.60 -20.04 -14.32
CA LEU A 81 -11.45 -19.90 -15.22
C LEU A 81 -11.13 -21.20 -15.97
N ALA A 82 -11.25 -22.35 -15.31
CA ALA A 82 -11.07 -23.65 -15.94
C ALA A 82 -12.16 -23.92 -17.00
N ALA A 83 -13.42 -23.59 -16.70
CA ALA A 83 -14.55 -23.71 -17.63
C ALA A 83 -14.40 -22.78 -18.84
N ILE A 84 -14.07 -21.51 -18.62
CA ILE A 84 -13.73 -20.55 -19.68
C ILE A 84 -12.59 -21.12 -20.54
N SER A 85 -11.55 -21.69 -19.93
CA SER A 85 -10.45 -22.26 -20.69
C SER A 85 -10.85 -23.46 -21.54
N ALA A 86 -11.61 -24.40 -20.96
CA ALA A 86 -12.11 -25.56 -21.66
C ALA A 86 -12.95 -25.12 -22.86
N ARG A 87 -13.78 -24.10 -22.67
CA ARG A 87 -14.64 -23.53 -23.70
C ARG A 87 -13.85 -22.86 -24.81
N VAL A 88 -12.93 -21.97 -24.47
CA VAL A 88 -12.08 -21.24 -25.45
C VAL A 88 -11.21 -22.19 -26.28
N ARG A 89 -10.83 -23.37 -25.77
CA ARG A 89 -10.01 -24.36 -26.49
C ARG A 89 -10.77 -25.24 -27.48
N ARG A 90 -12.09 -25.42 -27.31
CA ARG A 90 -12.88 -26.24 -28.25
C ARG A 90 -12.91 -25.53 -29.60
N ASN A 91 -12.32 -26.18 -30.61
CA ASN A 91 -12.28 -25.71 -32.00
C ASN A 91 -13.29 -26.47 -32.89
N ASP A 92 -14.19 -27.26 -32.29
CA ASP A 92 -15.11 -28.11 -33.04
C ASP A 92 -16.20 -27.27 -33.73
N GLU A 93 -16.58 -27.71 -34.94
CA GLU A 93 -17.59 -27.04 -35.77
C GLU A 93 -18.93 -26.95 -35.03
N GLY A 94 -19.33 -25.74 -34.66
CA GLY A 94 -20.67 -25.43 -34.15
C GLY A 94 -20.76 -25.01 -32.68
N GLU A 95 -19.66 -24.93 -31.93
CA GLU A 95 -19.74 -24.69 -30.49
C GLU A 95 -19.54 -23.23 -30.06
N ALA A 96 -18.48 -22.49 -30.42
CA ALA A 96 -18.31 -21.07 -30.03
C ALA A 96 -17.82 -20.20 -31.19
N THR A 97 -18.37 -19.00 -31.37
CA THR A 97 -17.87 -18.11 -32.43
C THR A 97 -16.49 -17.55 -32.06
N PRO A 98 -15.64 -17.16 -33.03
CA PRO A 98 -14.37 -16.48 -32.72
C PRO A 98 -14.56 -15.24 -31.85
N GLU A 99 -15.69 -14.55 -32.01
CA GLU A 99 -16.11 -13.39 -31.21
C GLU A 99 -16.34 -13.79 -29.74
N ASP A 100 -17.15 -14.80 -29.48
CA ASP A 100 -17.43 -15.28 -28.12
C ASP A 100 -16.14 -15.72 -27.42
N ARG A 101 -15.24 -16.39 -28.15
CA ARG A 101 -13.94 -16.83 -27.61
C ARG A 101 -13.04 -15.65 -27.28
N ALA A 102 -13.07 -14.59 -28.08
CA ALA A 102 -12.31 -13.37 -27.83
C ALA A 102 -12.82 -12.67 -26.56
N GLU A 103 -14.15 -12.57 -26.41
CA GLU A 103 -14.80 -12.01 -25.22
C GLU A 103 -14.51 -12.82 -23.96
N LEU A 104 -14.66 -14.14 -24.01
CA LEU A 104 -14.34 -15.03 -22.90
C LEU A 104 -12.87 -14.93 -22.48
N SER A 105 -11.95 -14.84 -23.45
CA SER A 105 -10.52 -14.68 -23.17
C SER A 105 -10.19 -13.30 -22.58
N TRP A 106 -10.93 -12.26 -22.94
CA TRP A 106 -10.78 -10.91 -22.39
C TRP A 106 -11.11 -10.83 -20.90
N LEU A 107 -12.02 -11.67 -20.42
CA LEU A 107 -12.41 -11.71 -19.00
C LEU A 107 -11.36 -12.35 -18.10
N VAL A 108 -10.43 -13.13 -18.66
CA VAL A 108 -9.42 -13.87 -17.90
C VAL A 108 -8.47 -12.95 -17.12
N PRO A 109 -7.83 -11.92 -17.70
CA PRO A 109 -7.02 -10.96 -16.93
C PRO A 109 -7.79 -10.31 -15.77
N VAL A 110 -9.07 -9.97 -15.98
CA VAL A 110 -9.91 -9.33 -14.96
C VAL A 110 -10.13 -10.28 -13.77
N LEU A 111 -10.45 -11.54 -14.04
CA LEU A 111 -10.60 -12.59 -13.03
C LEU A 111 -9.26 -12.88 -12.32
N MET A 112 -8.16 -12.91 -13.07
CA MET A 112 -6.82 -13.14 -12.55
C MET A 112 -6.30 -12.01 -11.66
N ASP A 113 -6.53 -10.75 -12.04
CA ASP A 113 -6.15 -9.59 -11.23
C ASP A 113 -6.89 -9.61 -9.89
N ARG A 114 -8.17 -9.98 -9.90
CA ARG A 114 -8.98 -10.16 -8.69
C ARG A 114 -8.49 -11.32 -7.83
N LEU A 115 -8.23 -12.50 -8.41
CA LEU A 115 -7.70 -13.64 -7.67
C LEU A 115 -6.37 -13.30 -7.01
N ARG A 116 -5.46 -12.66 -7.75
CA ARG A 116 -4.16 -12.28 -7.19
C ARG A 116 -4.26 -11.13 -6.18
N SER A 117 -5.20 -10.19 -6.31
CA SER A 117 -5.36 -9.09 -5.34
C SER A 117 -5.74 -9.60 -3.95
N ARG A 118 -6.17 -10.87 -3.83
CA ARG A 118 -6.43 -11.52 -2.54
C ARG A 118 -5.16 -11.97 -1.79
N GLY A 119 -3.97 -11.81 -2.37
CA GLY A 119 -2.70 -12.14 -1.70
C GLY A 119 -2.46 -13.63 -1.42
N ARG A 120 -3.28 -14.53 -1.99
CA ARG A 120 -3.10 -15.98 -1.87
C ARG A 120 -2.15 -16.51 -2.94
N GLU A 121 -1.41 -17.55 -2.58
CA GLU A 121 -0.64 -18.33 -3.56
C GLU A 121 -1.63 -18.99 -4.53
N LEU A 122 -1.49 -18.69 -5.81
CA LEU A 122 -2.36 -19.24 -6.83
C LEU A 122 -2.03 -20.73 -7.04
N PRO A 123 -3.04 -21.58 -7.35
CA PRO A 123 -2.76 -22.96 -7.74
C PRO A 123 -1.74 -23.00 -8.88
N HIS A 124 -0.76 -23.90 -8.82
CA HIS A 124 0.34 -23.98 -9.80
C HIS A 124 -0.11 -24.15 -11.26
N TRP A 125 -1.31 -24.66 -11.50
CA TRP A 125 -1.89 -24.81 -12.83
C TRP A 125 -2.50 -23.51 -13.38
N LEU A 126 -2.75 -22.51 -12.54
CA LEU A 126 -3.45 -21.28 -12.91
C LEU A 126 -2.57 -20.27 -13.67
N PRO A 127 -1.30 -20.00 -13.29
CA PRO A 127 -0.45 -19.12 -14.11
C PRO A 127 -0.23 -19.62 -15.55
N PRO A 128 0.05 -20.92 -15.81
CA PRO A 128 0.09 -21.44 -17.18
C PRO A 128 -1.24 -21.29 -17.92
N LEU A 129 -2.37 -21.38 -17.20
CA LEU A 129 -3.70 -21.19 -17.76
C LEU A 129 -3.92 -19.75 -18.22
N GLU A 130 -3.57 -18.77 -17.38
CA GLU A 130 -3.63 -17.36 -17.74
C GLU A 130 -2.72 -17.04 -18.92
N GLU A 131 -1.48 -17.52 -18.93
CA GLU A 131 -0.56 -17.32 -20.06
C GLU A 131 -1.20 -17.81 -21.37
N GLN A 132 -1.76 -19.03 -21.33
CA GLN A 132 -2.39 -19.65 -22.49
C GLN A 132 -3.62 -18.85 -22.96
N LEU A 133 -4.52 -18.48 -22.05
CA LEU A 133 -5.73 -17.75 -22.41
C LEU A 133 -5.45 -16.32 -22.84
N THR A 134 -4.49 -15.66 -22.21
CA THR A 134 -4.03 -14.32 -22.61
C THR A 134 -3.44 -14.37 -24.01
N ARG A 135 -2.67 -15.42 -24.35
CA ARG A 135 -2.14 -15.65 -25.69
C ARG A 135 -3.22 -15.94 -26.73
N ILE A 136 -4.19 -16.79 -26.41
CA ILE A 136 -5.31 -17.09 -27.33
C ILE A 136 -6.15 -15.82 -27.55
N GLY A 137 -6.51 -15.15 -26.46
CA GLY A 137 -7.27 -13.90 -26.50
C GLY A 137 -6.56 -12.82 -27.30
N SER A 138 -5.26 -12.60 -27.09
CA SER A 138 -4.54 -11.60 -27.86
C SER A 138 -4.56 -11.90 -29.35
N GLN A 139 -4.38 -13.16 -29.75
CA GLN A 139 -4.47 -13.57 -31.15
C GLN A 139 -5.87 -13.35 -31.73
N LEU A 140 -6.92 -13.78 -31.03
CA LEU A 140 -8.32 -13.61 -31.48
C LEU A 140 -8.70 -12.13 -31.65
N TRP A 141 -8.27 -11.27 -30.73
CA TRP A 141 -8.51 -9.83 -30.84
C TRP A 141 -7.69 -9.16 -31.95
N VAL A 142 -6.47 -9.64 -32.22
CA VAL A 142 -5.67 -9.21 -33.38
C VAL A 142 -6.35 -9.61 -34.69
N ASP A 143 -6.83 -10.85 -34.78
CA ASP A 143 -7.50 -11.33 -35.99
C ASP A 143 -8.83 -10.59 -36.21
N ARG A 144 -9.60 -10.34 -35.15
CA ARG A 144 -10.79 -9.51 -35.21
C ARG A 144 -10.49 -8.08 -35.69
N HIS A 145 -9.43 -7.45 -35.19
CA HIS A 145 -8.99 -6.13 -35.67
C HIS A 145 -8.61 -6.15 -37.16
N ARG A 146 -8.04 -7.26 -37.66
CA ARG A 146 -7.71 -7.41 -39.09
C ARG A 146 -8.94 -7.64 -39.96
N GLU A 147 -9.90 -8.42 -39.48
CA GLU A 147 -11.14 -8.74 -40.19
C GLU A 147 -12.11 -7.56 -40.20
N ASP A 148 -12.22 -6.86 -39.09
CA ASP A 148 -13.02 -5.65 -38.92
C ASP A 148 -12.21 -4.53 -38.23
N PRO A 149 -11.43 -3.77 -39.03
CA PRO A 149 -10.69 -2.59 -38.52
C PRO A 149 -11.60 -1.48 -37.96
N GLY A 150 -12.92 -1.55 -38.22
CA GLY A 150 -13.91 -0.62 -37.68
C GLY A 150 -14.35 -0.95 -36.26
N CYS A 151 -14.02 -2.14 -35.74
CA CYS A 151 -14.31 -2.53 -34.37
C CYS A 151 -13.41 -1.75 -33.40
N ALA A 152 -13.92 -0.65 -32.85
CA ALA A 152 -13.18 0.29 -32.01
C ALA A 152 -12.51 -0.37 -30.79
N GLU A 153 -13.05 -1.48 -30.29
CA GLU A 153 -12.53 -2.18 -29.11
C GLU A 153 -11.45 -3.22 -29.44
N ALA A 154 -11.36 -3.68 -30.70
CA ALA A 154 -10.55 -4.85 -31.02
C ALA A 154 -9.05 -4.62 -30.79
N ARG A 155 -8.56 -3.49 -31.29
CA ARG A 155 -7.15 -3.11 -31.13
C ARG A 155 -6.77 -2.80 -29.67
N PRO A 156 -7.50 -1.96 -28.91
CA PRO A 156 -7.23 -1.75 -27.48
C PRO A 156 -7.17 -3.04 -26.67
N ARG A 157 -8.10 -3.97 -26.91
CA ARG A 157 -8.16 -5.24 -26.18
C ARG A 157 -7.00 -6.16 -26.56
N ALA A 158 -6.67 -6.26 -27.85
CA ALA A 158 -5.50 -6.98 -28.33
C ALA A 158 -4.20 -6.47 -27.70
N LEU A 159 -4.00 -5.15 -27.71
CA LEU A 159 -2.82 -4.51 -27.14
C LEU A 159 -2.72 -4.78 -25.63
N LYS A 160 -3.82 -4.62 -24.87
CA LYS A 160 -3.81 -4.92 -23.43
C LYS A 160 -3.39 -6.35 -23.13
N LEU A 161 -3.95 -7.31 -23.86
CA LEU A 161 -3.64 -8.72 -23.67
C LEU A 161 -2.19 -9.03 -24.04
N LEU A 162 -1.64 -8.41 -25.09
CA LEU A 162 -0.21 -8.55 -25.43
C LEU A 162 0.71 -7.96 -24.36
N LEU A 163 0.40 -6.78 -23.84
CA LEU A 163 1.18 -6.17 -22.75
C LEU A 163 1.14 -7.04 -21.50
N ARG A 164 -0.04 -7.57 -21.16
CA ARG A 164 -0.18 -8.54 -20.08
C ARG A 164 0.66 -9.81 -20.34
N LEU A 165 0.60 -10.35 -21.54
CA LEU A 165 1.39 -11.53 -21.93
C LEU A 165 2.89 -11.26 -21.83
N CYS A 166 3.35 -10.07 -22.23
CA CYS A 166 4.73 -9.66 -22.03
C CYS A 166 5.09 -9.60 -20.54
N GLY A 167 4.24 -9.05 -19.67
CA GLY A 167 4.46 -9.04 -18.22
C GLY A 167 4.51 -10.43 -17.58
N LEU A 168 3.81 -11.42 -18.16
CA LEU A 168 3.88 -12.82 -17.74
C LEU A 168 5.19 -13.51 -18.16
N HIS A 169 5.97 -12.91 -19.06
CA HIS A 169 7.27 -13.42 -19.51
C HIS A 169 8.37 -12.42 -19.17
N ALA A 170 9.19 -12.70 -18.15
CA ALA A 170 10.37 -11.89 -17.82
C ALA A 170 11.65 -12.66 -18.18
N PRO A 171 12.40 -12.30 -19.24
CA PRO A 171 12.14 -11.22 -20.21
C PRO A 171 11.08 -11.58 -21.26
N PRO A 172 10.41 -10.58 -21.87
CA PRO A 172 9.37 -10.82 -22.87
C PRO A 172 9.97 -11.35 -24.17
N LYS A 173 9.20 -12.17 -24.91
CA LYS A 173 9.68 -12.73 -26.18
C LYS A 173 9.70 -11.64 -27.27
N PRO A 174 10.71 -11.59 -28.15
CA PRO A 174 10.83 -10.52 -29.16
C PRO A 174 9.61 -10.35 -30.06
N TRP A 175 8.93 -11.45 -30.41
CA TRP A 175 7.71 -11.37 -31.23
C TRP A 175 6.55 -10.69 -30.47
N MET A 176 6.41 -10.91 -29.17
CA MET A 176 5.35 -10.27 -28.36
C MET A 176 5.55 -8.76 -28.31
N VAL A 177 6.82 -8.36 -28.08
CA VAL A 177 7.24 -6.96 -28.11
C VAL A 177 6.98 -6.32 -29.47
N GLY A 178 7.34 -6.99 -30.56
CA GLY A 178 7.08 -6.53 -31.92
C GLY A 178 5.59 -6.28 -32.17
N PHE A 179 4.73 -7.27 -31.89
CA PHE A 179 3.28 -7.11 -32.07
C PHE A 179 2.67 -6.02 -31.18
N ALA A 180 3.11 -5.93 -29.92
CA ALA A 180 2.64 -4.88 -29.02
C ALA A 180 3.03 -3.48 -29.51
N ARG A 181 4.26 -3.31 -30.03
CA ARG A 181 4.72 -2.06 -30.64
C ARG A 181 3.92 -1.70 -31.88
N ASP A 182 3.67 -2.66 -32.77
CA ASP A 182 2.91 -2.42 -34.00
C ASP A 182 1.47 -1.98 -33.68
N LEU A 183 0.77 -2.67 -32.78
CA LEU A 183 -0.59 -2.29 -32.38
C LEU A 183 -0.63 -0.95 -31.63
N LEU A 184 0.38 -0.68 -30.80
CA LEU A 184 0.47 0.62 -30.12
C LEU A 184 0.70 1.73 -31.14
N ALA A 185 1.59 1.55 -32.12
CA ALA A 185 1.81 2.52 -33.19
C ALA A 185 0.50 2.83 -33.92
N GLU A 186 -0.27 1.80 -34.28
CA GLU A 186 -1.58 1.97 -34.92
C GLU A 186 -2.61 2.68 -34.03
N GLU A 187 -2.59 2.42 -32.71
CA GLU A 187 -3.46 3.09 -31.74
C GLU A 187 -3.10 4.56 -31.61
N LEU A 188 -1.81 4.89 -31.57
CA LEU A 188 -1.32 6.27 -31.56
C LEU A 188 -1.69 7.00 -32.85
N ASP A 189 -1.53 6.37 -34.01
CA ASP A 189 -1.93 6.96 -35.29
C ASP A 189 -3.46 7.16 -35.39
N ALA A 190 -4.26 6.32 -34.72
CA ALA A 190 -5.71 6.53 -34.62
C ALA A 190 -6.04 7.69 -33.68
N ALA A 191 -5.42 7.75 -32.50
CA ALA A 191 -5.56 8.86 -31.57
C ALA A 191 -5.10 10.19 -32.19
N GLU A 192 -4.03 10.21 -32.99
CA GLU A 192 -3.57 11.41 -33.69
C GLU A 192 -4.61 11.94 -34.67
N ARG A 193 -5.27 11.04 -35.42
CA ARG A 193 -6.37 11.42 -36.31
C ARG A 193 -7.57 11.96 -35.56
N LEU A 194 -7.90 11.38 -34.40
CA LEU A 194 -8.96 11.89 -33.54
C LEU A 194 -8.61 13.26 -32.95
N ALA A 195 -7.39 13.42 -32.44
CA ALA A 195 -6.86 14.67 -31.90
C ALA A 195 -6.84 15.79 -32.94
N ALA A 196 -6.57 15.46 -34.22
CA ALA A 196 -6.64 16.41 -35.33
C ALA A 196 -8.08 16.86 -35.66
N ALA A 197 -9.09 16.02 -35.36
CA ALA A 197 -10.50 16.34 -35.56
C ALA A 197 -11.14 17.09 -34.37
N GLY A 198 -10.53 17.02 -33.19
CA GLY A 198 -10.99 17.67 -31.96
C GLY A 198 -10.21 17.18 -30.74
N PRO A 199 -10.46 17.73 -29.54
CA PRO A 199 -9.85 17.20 -28.32
C PRO A 199 -10.22 15.73 -28.14
N LEU A 200 -9.24 14.91 -27.72
CA LEU A 200 -9.48 13.51 -27.38
C LEU A 200 -10.51 13.43 -26.25
N ASP A 201 -11.40 12.44 -26.33
CA ASP A 201 -12.28 12.12 -25.22
C ASP A 201 -11.48 11.59 -24.01
N GLU A 202 -12.15 11.58 -22.86
CA GLU A 202 -11.55 11.16 -21.59
C GLU A 202 -11.11 9.69 -21.62
N ASP A 203 -11.91 8.80 -22.21
CA ASP A 203 -11.61 7.36 -22.29
C ASP A 203 -10.35 7.10 -23.14
N THR A 204 -10.21 7.77 -24.28
CA THR A 204 -9.02 7.67 -25.14
C THR A 204 -7.80 8.24 -24.42
N SER A 205 -7.95 9.36 -23.72
CA SER A 205 -6.86 9.97 -22.95
C SER A 205 -6.38 9.06 -21.80
N GLU A 206 -7.31 8.51 -21.02
CA GLU A 206 -7.01 7.55 -19.94
C GLU A 206 -6.34 6.29 -20.49
N ARG A 207 -6.84 5.77 -21.61
CA ARG A 207 -6.28 4.61 -22.29
C ARG A 207 -4.83 4.85 -22.72
N LEU A 208 -4.53 6.01 -23.30
CA LEU A 208 -3.16 6.39 -23.68
C LEU A 208 -2.25 6.54 -22.45
N ARG A 209 -2.71 7.13 -21.34
CA ARG A 209 -1.94 7.21 -20.08
C ARG A 209 -1.64 5.83 -19.52
N PHE A 210 -2.63 4.93 -19.57
CA PHE A 210 -2.43 3.54 -19.16
C PHE A 210 -1.32 2.87 -19.98
N TRP A 211 -1.31 3.07 -21.31
CA TRP A 211 -0.23 2.57 -22.16
C TRP A 211 1.14 3.17 -21.81
N GLN A 212 1.19 4.47 -21.50
CA GLN A 212 2.41 5.14 -21.08
C GLN A 212 3.03 4.47 -19.85
N GLY A 213 2.20 4.16 -18.84
CA GLY A 213 2.65 3.44 -17.65
C GLY A 213 3.16 2.03 -17.93
N GLN A 214 2.53 1.32 -18.87
CA GLN A 214 2.90 -0.05 -19.23
C GLN A 214 4.18 -0.12 -20.10
N LEU A 215 4.44 0.87 -20.95
CA LEU A 215 5.65 0.94 -21.77
C LEU A 215 6.93 0.85 -20.93
N ALA A 216 6.95 1.60 -19.81
CA ALA A 216 8.08 1.65 -18.90
C ALA A 216 8.36 0.30 -18.19
N GLN A 217 7.33 -0.54 -18.04
CA GLN A 217 7.43 -1.83 -17.35
C GLN A 217 7.92 -2.97 -18.26
N VAL A 218 7.63 -2.89 -19.56
CA VAL A 218 7.76 -4.03 -20.49
C VAL A 218 8.97 -3.90 -21.42
N ASP A 219 9.82 -2.88 -21.22
CA ASP A 219 10.94 -2.51 -22.09
C ASP A 219 10.51 -2.40 -23.57
N LEU A 220 9.33 -1.83 -23.77
CA LEU A 220 8.82 -1.51 -25.11
C LEU A 220 9.40 -0.20 -25.64
N SER A 221 10.30 0.42 -24.87
CA SER A 221 11.02 1.66 -25.11
C SER A 221 11.43 1.80 -26.58
N ASP A 222 10.60 2.52 -27.33
CA ASP A 222 10.90 2.99 -28.68
C ASP A 222 10.76 4.51 -28.60
N PRO A 223 11.86 5.26 -28.76
CA PRO A 223 11.84 6.72 -28.62
C PRO A 223 10.74 7.39 -29.48
N GLY A 224 10.43 6.83 -30.66
CA GLY A 224 9.40 7.37 -31.53
C GLY A 224 7.98 7.14 -31.01
N LEU A 225 7.71 6.00 -30.36
CA LEU A 225 6.41 5.73 -29.74
C LEU A 225 6.22 6.55 -28.46
N GLU A 226 7.27 6.70 -27.66
CA GLU A 226 7.25 7.54 -26.46
C GLU A 226 7.00 9.01 -26.81
N GLU A 227 7.68 9.52 -27.85
CA GLU A 227 7.49 10.89 -28.34
C GLU A 227 6.07 11.11 -28.88
N LYS A 228 5.55 10.18 -29.69
CA LYS A 228 4.16 10.25 -30.19
C LYS A 228 3.13 10.21 -29.06
N LEU A 229 3.30 9.31 -28.11
CA LEU A 229 2.41 9.18 -26.97
C LEU A 229 2.41 10.44 -26.10
N ALA A 230 3.60 11.01 -25.86
CA ALA A 230 3.75 12.28 -25.15
C ALA A 230 3.14 13.47 -25.89
N ALA A 231 3.11 13.45 -27.24
CA ALA A 231 2.49 14.50 -28.05
C ALA A 231 0.95 14.41 -28.06
N LEU A 232 0.39 13.21 -27.95
CA LEU A 232 -1.06 12.96 -27.98
C LEU A 232 -1.73 13.13 -26.63
N LEU A 233 -1.04 12.77 -25.57
CA LEU A 233 -1.50 13.08 -24.24
C LEU A 233 -1.38 14.60 -24.04
N PRO A 234 -2.44 15.28 -23.55
CA PRO A 234 -2.25 16.63 -23.07
C PRO A 234 -1.09 16.58 -22.07
N PRO A 235 -0.14 17.53 -22.10
CA PRO A 235 0.87 17.62 -21.06
C PRO A 235 0.14 17.48 -19.72
N PRO A 236 0.66 16.66 -18.77
CA PRO A 236 -0.02 16.38 -17.51
C PRO A 236 -0.61 17.68 -17.02
N SER A 237 -1.95 17.71 -16.88
CA SER A 237 -2.75 18.95 -16.78
C SER A 237 -1.90 20.00 -16.10
N PRO A 238 -1.57 21.12 -16.78
CA PRO A 238 -0.64 22.10 -16.23
C PRO A 238 -1.06 22.28 -14.79
N GLN A 239 -0.14 22.01 -13.86
CA GLN A 239 -0.41 22.19 -12.43
C GLN A 239 -1.21 23.47 -12.34
N PRO A 240 -2.46 23.42 -11.82
CA PRO A 240 -3.39 24.53 -11.93
C PRO A 240 -2.61 25.78 -11.55
N ALA A 241 -2.57 26.75 -12.48
CA ALA A 241 -1.71 27.92 -12.38
C ALA A 241 -1.70 28.38 -10.92
N ALA A 242 -0.49 28.48 -10.34
CA ALA A 242 -0.28 28.55 -8.89
C ALA A 242 -1.42 29.33 -8.23
N ALA A 243 -2.30 28.59 -7.55
CA ALA A 243 -3.54 29.18 -7.05
C ALA A 243 -3.15 30.24 -6.01
N ASP A 244 -3.78 31.42 -6.10
CA ASP A 244 -3.57 32.46 -5.13
C ASP A 244 -4.02 31.97 -3.75
N ALA A 245 -3.11 32.02 -2.78
CA ALA A 245 -3.38 31.50 -1.44
C ALA A 245 -4.52 32.26 -0.76
N GLY A 246 -4.68 33.56 -1.04
CA GLY A 246 -5.74 34.39 -0.50
C GLY A 246 -7.11 34.01 -1.04
N ASP A 247 -7.23 33.83 -2.37
CA ASP A 247 -8.47 33.37 -3.01
C ASP A 247 -8.88 31.97 -2.52
N LEU A 248 -7.93 31.03 -2.42
CA LEU A 248 -8.21 29.70 -1.85
C LEU A 248 -8.65 29.77 -0.39
N GLN A 249 -8.03 30.65 0.42
CA GLN A 249 -8.39 30.83 1.81
C GLN A 249 -9.84 31.29 1.97
N GLU A 250 -10.27 32.26 1.17
CA GLU A 250 -11.64 32.76 1.20
C GLU A 250 -12.62 31.69 0.71
N LYS A 251 -12.32 31.02 -0.40
CA LYS A 251 -13.15 29.91 -0.93
C LYS A 251 -13.34 28.77 0.06
N ILE A 252 -12.29 28.38 0.78
CA ILE A 252 -12.37 27.38 1.85
C ILE A 252 -13.33 27.86 2.94
N ARG A 253 -13.12 29.09 3.43
CA ARG A 253 -13.92 29.67 4.51
C ARG A 253 -15.40 29.78 4.12
N GLU A 254 -15.70 30.31 2.93
CA GLU A 254 -17.05 30.43 2.38
C GLU A 254 -17.72 29.06 2.23
N SER A 255 -17.01 28.06 1.69
CA SER A 255 -17.56 26.71 1.50
C SER A 255 -17.93 26.05 2.83
N VAL A 256 -17.10 26.20 3.86
CA VAL A 256 -17.38 25.67 5.20
C VAL A 256 -18.55 26.43 5.84
N LEU A 257 -18.60 27.76 5.73
CA LEU A 257 -19.72 28.56 6.26
C LEU A 257 -21.05 28.17 5.61
N HIS A 258 -21.07 28.08 4.28
CA HIS A 258 -22.26 27.66 3.53
C HIS A 258 -22.74 26.28 3.96
N TRP A 259 -21.83 25.32 4.12
CA TRP A 259 -22.17 24.00 4.63
C TRP A 259 -22.76 24.04 6.05
N LEU A 260 -22.20 24.87 6.95
CA LEU A 260 -22.69 25.03 8.33
C LEU A 260 -24.08 25.67 8.40
N GLU A 261 -24.41 26.54 7.45
CA GLU A 261 -25.74 27.15 7.29
C GLU A 261 -26.77 26.10 6.85
N ASP A 262 -26.41 25.27 5.88
CA ASP A 262 -27.27 24.20 5.36
C ASP A 262 -27.46 23.03 6.36
N ASN A 263 -26.51 22.86 7.28
CA ASN A 263 -26.50 21.77 8.27
C ASN A 263 -26.52 22.33 9.71
N PRO A 264 -27.69 22.76 10.23
CA PRO A 264 -27.79 23.33 11.56
C PRO A 264 -27.45 22.31 12.66
N ALA A 265 -26.90 22.82 13.77
CA ALA A 265 -26.42 22.01 14.89
C ALA A 265 -27.51 21.05 15.42
N GLY A 266 -27.15 19.77 15.57
CA GLY A 266 -28.03 18.75 16.15
C GLY A 266 -28.78 17.88 15.13
N THR A 267 -28.53 18.04 13.82
CA THR A 267 -29.16 17.22 12.77
C THR A 267 -28.48 15.87 12.58
N VAL A 268 -27.16 15.83 12.35
CA VAL A 268 -26.36 14.58 12.22
C VAL A 268 -24.90 14.84 12.64
N PRO A 269 -24.20 13.90 13.32
CA PRO A 269 -22.76 14.01 13.53
C PRO A 269 -22.05 14.04 12.17
N ALA A 270 -21.23 15.06 11.93
CA ALA A 270 -20.51 15.19 10.67
C ALA A 270 -19.05 14.76 10.81
N GLU A 271 -18.53 14.14 9.77
CA GLU A 271 -17.16 13.67 9.69
C GLU A 271 -16.29 14.69 8.94
N LEU A 272 -15.13 15.03 9.53
CA LEU A 272 -14.11 15.87 8.91
C LEU A 272 -12.98 14.99 8.40
N ARG A 273 -12.60 15.10 7.12
CA ARG A 273 -11.49 14.34 6.53
C ARG A 273 -10.50 15.21 5.77
N LEU A 274 -9.30 14.69 5.61
CA LEU A 274 -8.25 15.25 4.77
C LEU A 274 -8.06 14.33 3.56
N VAL A 275 -8.24 14.84 2.35
CA VAL A 275 -8.21 14.02 1.11
C VAL A 275 -7.32 14.66 0.05
N CYS A 276 -6.89 13.92 -0.95
CA CYS A 276 -6.17 14.43 -2.12
C CYS A 276 -6.79 13.87 -3.41
N VAL A 277 -7.78 14.58 -3.96
CA VAL A 277 -8.55 14.17 -5.14
C VAL A 277 -8.41 15.24 -6.23
N PRO A 278 -7.62 15.01 -7.29
CA PRO A 278 -7.47 15.94 -8.41
C PRO A 278 -8.82 16.27 -9.05
N GLY A 279 -9.00 17.52 -9.47
CA GLY A 279 -10.23 18.00 -10.12
C GLY A 279 -11.45 18.20 -9.22
N ALA A 280 -11.44 17.68 -7.99
CA ALA A 280 -12.54 17.91 -7.04
C ALA A 280 -12.51 19.32 -6.43
N ARG A 281 -13.65 19.72 -5.84
CA ARG A 281 -13.77 21.01 -5.12
C ARG A 281 -12.75 21.10 -3.99
N VAL A 282 -12.40 22.32 -3.56
CA VAL A 282 -11.46 22.55 -2.46
C VAL A 282 -12.01 22.02 -1.13
N VAL A 283 -13.33 22.12 -0.95
CA VAL A 283 -14.07 21.56 0.19
C VAL A 283 -15.20 20.67 -0.35
N PRO A 284 -14.92 19.39 -0.70
CA PRO A 284 -15.97 18.44 -1.05
C PRO A 284 -16.83 18.13 0.18
N HIS A 285 -18.15 18.08 0.01
CA HIS A 285 -19.04 17.84 1.14
C HIS A 285 -20.37 17.20 0.72
N ASP A 286 -21.00 16.56 1.69
CA ASP A 286 -22.38 16.05 1.64
C ASP A 286 -23.07 16.34 2.98
N GLY A 287 -24.29 15.84 3.22
CA GLY A 287 -25.03 16.13 4.46
C GLY A 287 -24.41 15.57 5.75
N GLN A 288 -23.39 14.70 5.66
CA GLN A 288 -22.75 14.06 6.82
C GLN A 288 -21.22 14.20 6.82
N ARG A 289 -20.63 14.83 5.80
CA ARG A 289 -19.19 14.87 5.63
C ARG A 289 -18.73 16.18 5.03
N LEU A 290 -17.58 16.64 5.53
CA LEU A 290 -16.89 17.83 5.09
C LEU A 290 -15.40 17.51 4.94
N ASP A 291 -14.91 17.45 3.71
CA ASP A 291 -13.54 17.07 3.38
C ASP A 291 -12.72 18.32 3.02
N LEU A 292 -11.46 18.40 3.46
CA LEU A 292 -10.49 19.35 2.92
C LEU A 292 -9.67 18.65 1.84
N ASN A 293 -9.85 19.05 0.57
CA ASN A 293 -9.14 18.46 -0.56
C ASN A 293 -7.81 19.18 -0.81
N LEU A 294 -6.70 18.50 -0.55
CA LEU A 294 -5.34 19.01 -0.70
C LEU A 294 -4.86 19.17 -2.14
N ALA A 295 -5.47 18.49 -3.11
CA ALA A 295 -5.00 18.54 -4.50
C ALA A 295 -4.79 19.98 -5.04
N PRO A 296 -5.75 20.92 -4.91
CA PRO A 296 -5.54 22.32 -5.31
C PRO A 296 -4.57 23.10 -4.41
N LEU A 297 -4.30 22.65 -3.18
CA LEU A 297 -3.39 23.30 -2.23
C LEU A 297 -1.93 22.92 -2.49
N LEU A 298 -1.67 21.75 -3.07
CA LEU A 298 -0.32 21.26 -3.33
C LEU A 298 0.46 22.14 -4.32
N SER A 299 -0.21 22.93 -5.17
CA SER A 299 0.43 23.84 -6.14
C SER A 299 0.77 25.24 -5.60
N VAL A 300 0.37 25.59 -4.37
CA VAL A 300 0.57 26.94 -3.81
C VAL A 300 2.05 27.18 -3.44
N ALA A 301 2.77 28.09 -4.10
CA ALA A 301 4.23 28.20 -3.87
C ALA A 301 4.64 28.69 -2.46
N GLU A 302 3.75 29.39 -1.75
CA GLU A 302 4.04 29.96 -0.43
C GLU A 302 4.26 28.89 0.65
N PRO A 303 5.41 28.91 1.37
CA PRO A 303 5.75 27.91 2.38
C PRO A 303 4.70 27.79 3.51
N ASP A 304 4.23 28.93 4.02
CA ASP A 304 3.31 28.98 5.17
C ASP A 304 1.82 29.00 4.75
N ALA A 305 1.53 28.99 3.44
CA ALA A 305 0.13 29.05 2.98
C ALA A 305 -0.65 27.80 3.37
N LEU A 306 -0.03 26.62 3.34
CA LEU A 306 -0.72 25.38 3.65
C LEU A 306 -1.28 25.35 5.07
N GLU A 307 -0.50 25.82 6.05
CA GLU A 307 -0.98 25.93 7.43
C GLU A 307 -2.16 26.91 7.52
N ARG A 308 -2.07 28.09 6.90
CA ARG A 308 -3.17 29.08 6.87
C ARG A 308 -4.44 28.53 6.21
N LEU A 309 -4.30 27.77 5.13
CA LEU A 309 -5.43 27.16 4.41
C LEU A 309 -6.11 26.08 5.25
N VAL A 310 -5.34 25.23 5.94
CA VAL A 310 -5.89 24.27 6.91
C VAL A 310 -6.58 25.00 8.07
N GLN A 311 -6.00 26.08 8.59
CA GLN A 311 -6.63 26.90 9.63
C GLN A 311 -7.94 27.55 9.16
N ALA A 312 -8.02 27.98 7.90
CA ALA A 312 -9.21 28.57 7.31
C ALA A 312 -10.37 27.57 7.22
N PHE A 313 -10.08 26.29 7.00
CA PHE A 313 -11.08 25.22 7.06
C PHE A 313 -11.70 25.09 8.47
N PHE A 314 -10.88 25.13 9.53
CA PHE A 314 -11.36 24.98 10.90
C PHE A 314 -11.89 26.27 11.55
N ALA A 315 -11.55 27.45 11.03
CA ALA A 315 -11.91 28.73 11.64
C ALA A 315 -13.44 28.92 11.79
N PRO A 316 -14.27 28.74 10.74
CA PRO A 316 -15.72 28.86 10.87
C PRO A 316 -16.34 27.90 11.89
N ILE A 317 -15.84 26.68 11.96
CA ILE A 317 -16.34 25.64 12.89
C ILE A 317 -16.08 26.06 14.35
N ARG A 318 -14.90 26.64 14.62
CA ARG A 318 -14.54 27.19 15.94
C ARG A 318 -15.34 28.43 16.29
N GLU A 319 -15.48 29.36 15.35
CA GLU A 319 -16.23 30.61 15.53
C GLU A 319 -17.71 30.34 15.91
N GLN A 320 -18.32 29.31 15.31
CA GLN A 320 -19.68 28.87 15.64
C GLN A 320 -19.76 27.94 16.87
N GLN A 321 -18.63 27.62 17.52
CA GLN A 321 -18.53 26.72 18.68
C GLN A 321 -19.16 25.33 18.44
N ARG A 322 -19.09 24.83 17.20
CA ARG A 322 -19.71 23.57 16.80
C ARG A 322 -18.80 22.35 16.85
N GLY A 323 -17.52 22.55 17.18
CA GLY A 323 -16.51 21.49 17.14
C GLY A 323 -16.86 20.17 17.84
N PRO A 324 -17.53 20.15 19.02
CA PRO A 324 -17.96 18.91 19.68
C PRO A 324 -18.99 18.06 18.90
N GLY A 325 -19.67 18.66 17.92
CA GLY A 325 -20.61 17.96 17.03
C GLY A 325 -19.94 17.22 15.87
N PHE A 326 -18.62 17.38 15.70
CA PHE A 326 -17.86 16.75 14.62
C PHE A 326 -17.02 15.58 15.13
N THR A 327 -16.84 14.61 14.23
CA THR A 327 -15.83 13.57 14.35
C THR A 327 -14.67 13.88 13.40
N LEU A 328 -13.44 13.84 13.91
CA LEU A 328 -12.25 14.10 13.12
C LEU A 328 -11.63 12.78 12.70
N ARG A 329 -11.61 12.47 11.40
CA ARG A 329 -10.92 11.29 10.91
C ARG A 329 -9.41 11.46 11.03
N GLU A 330 -8.77 10.35 11.37
CA GLU A 330 -7.32 10.22 11.30
C GLU A 330 -6.85 10.51 9.86
N PRO A 331 -5.96 11.51 9.67
CA PRO A 331 -5.61 12.01 8.34
C PRO A 331 -4.85 11.00 7.48
N THR A 332 -4.08 10.08 8.08
CA THR A 332 -3.28 9.12 7.32
C THR A 332 -4.16 8.18 6.52
N SER A 333 -5.18 7.60 7.15
CA SER A 333 -6.11 6.68 6.50
C SER A 333 -6.95 7.33 5.41
N SER A 334 -7.53 8.51 5.68
CA SER A 334 -8.32 9.25 4.68
C SER A 334 -7.47 9.71 3.49
N LEU A 335 -6.23 10.16 3.72
CA LEU A 335 -5.30 10.47 2.63
C LEU A 335 -4.93 9.22 1.85
N TYR A 336 -4.58 8.12 2.53
CA TYR A 336 -4.16 6.89 1.87
C TYR A 336 -5.24 6.33 0.93
N ASP A 337 -6.50 6.34 1.37
CA ASP A 337 -7.65 5.94 0.54
C ASP A 337 -7.74 6.82 -0.72
N SER A 338 -7.62 8.13 -0.59
CA SER A 338 -7.68 9.07 -1.73
C SER A 338 -6.47 8.97 -2.66
N LEU A 339 -5.27 8.75 -2.13
CA LEU A 339 -4.05 8.53 -2.91
C LEU A 339 -4.13 7.22 -3.69
N GLY A 340 -4.71 6.18 -3.10
CA GLY A 340 -4.97 4.93 -3.80
C GLY A 340 -5.89 5.09 -5.01
N LEU A 341 -6.85 6.01 -4.96
CA LEU A 341 -7.69 6.37 -6.12
C LEU A 341 -6.89 7.14 -7.17
N LEU A 342 -6.12 8.14 -6.74
CA LEU A 342 -5.24 8.95 -7.60
C LEU A 342 -4.27 8.06 -8.39
N TRP A 343 -3.60 7.11 -7.72
CA TRP A 343 -2.67 6.20 -8.39
C TRP A 343 -3.36 5.26 -9.38
N ARG A 344 -4.57 4.77 -9.07
CA ARG A 344 -5.36 3.95 -10.00
C ARG A 344 -5.78 4.71 -11.26
N GLN A 345 -5.86 6.04 -11.20
CA GLN A 345 -6.11 6.92 -12.35
C GLN A 345 -4.83 7.20 -13.17
N GLY A 346 -3.68 6.69 -12.72
CA GLY A 346 -2.38 6.89 -13.37
C GLY A 346 -1.67 8.19 -12.98
N ASP A 347 -2.24 8.96 -12.05
CA ASP A 347 -1.60 10.16 -11.54
C ASP A 347 -0.49 9.81 -10.55
N THR A 348 0.49 10.71 -10.41
CA THR A 348 1.60 10.57 -9.48
C THR A 348 1.85 11.89 -8.76
N LEU A 349 2.36 11.80 -7.53
CA LEU A 349 2.78 12.95 -6.75
C LEU A 349 4.30 13.09 -6.76
N SER A 350 4.75 14.35 -6.72
CA SER A 350 6.17 14.69 -6.58
C SER A 350 6.64 14.62 -5.12
N GLU A 351 7.95 14.57 -4.90
CA GLU A 351 8.53 14.64 -3.54
C GLU A 351 8.08 15.90 -2.78
N ALA A 352 8.00 17.04 -3.49
CA ALA A 352 7.49 18.28 -2.91
C ALA A 352 6.05 18.13 -2.44
N ALA A 353 5.18 17.49 -3.25
CA ALA A 353 3.79 17.23 -2.88
C ALA A 353 3.69 16.33 -1.63
N PHE A 354 4.48 15.25 -1.54
CA PHE A 354 4.48 14.39 -0.36
C PHE A 354 4.92 15.11 0.92
N ARG A 355 5.93 15.98 0.85
CA ARG A 355 6.32 16.82 2.00
C ARG A 355 5.16 17.71 2.46
N ARG A 356 4.44 18.31 1.52
CA ARG A 356 3.25 19.11 1.82
C ARG A 356 2.12 18.27 2.41
N LEU A 357 1.91 17.03 1.98
CA LEU A 357 0.94 16.14 2.62
C LEU A 357 1.30 15.88 4.10
N ALA A 358 2.58 15.70 4.41
CA ALA A 358 3.04 15.54 5.80
C ALA A 358 2.81 16.81 6.63
N GLU A 359 3.11 18.00 6.08
CA GLU A 359 2.84 19.30 6.70
C GLU A 359 1.33 19.51 6.95
N ALA A 360 0.49 19.21 5.97
CA ALA A 360 -0.96 19.28 6.09
C ALA A 360 -1.49 18.34 7.18
N THR A 361 -0.97 17.11 7.25
CA THR A 361 -1.33 16.11 8.28
C THR A 361 -0.99 16.64 9.68
N ALA A 362 0.19 17.24 9.86
CA ALA A 362 0.60 17.84 11.12
C ALA A 362 -0.26 19.06 11.50
N SER A 363 -0.58 19.92 10.54
CA SER A 363 -1.47 21.08 10.75
C SER A 363 -2.90 20.64 11.08
N TRP A 364 -3.41 19.61 10.39
CA TRP A 364 -4.74 19.02 10.60
C TRP A 364 -4.93 18.54 12.03
N ASN A 365 -3.98 17.75 12.54
CA ASN A 365 -4.03 17.25 13.92
C ASN A 365 -3.97 18.38 14.95
N ARG A 366 -3.19 19.44 14.69
CA ARG A 366 -3.06 20.60 15.57
C ARG A 366 -4.33 21.46 15.61
N CYS A 367 -4.99 21.64 14.46
CA CYS A 367 -6.16 22.51 14.35
C CYS A 367 -7.48 21.79 14.67
N GLY A 368 -7.60 20.52 14.29
CA GLY A 368 -8.81 19.74 14.43
C GLY A 368 -8.89 18.94 15.73
N GLY A 369 -7.76 18.69 16.42
CA GLY A 369 -7.70 17.78 17.56
C GLY A 369 -8.55 18.18 18.77
N PRO A 370 -8.70 17.29 19.77
CA PRO A 370 -9.59 17.50 20.93
C PRO A 370 -9.28 18.77 21.73
N GLY A 371 -8.00 19.17 21.82
CA GLY A 371 -7.59 20.37 22.52
C GLY A 371 -7.84 21.69 21.77
N ALA A 372 -8.12 21.63 20.46
CA ALA A 372 -8.30 22.81 19.62
C ALA A 372 -9.76 23.00 19.19
N LEU A 373 -10.39 21.95 18.68
CA LEU A 373 -11.78 22.00 18.19
C LEU A 373 -12.77 21.38 19.19
N GLY A 374 -12.30 20.57 20.14
CA GLY A 374 -13.20 19.74 20.96
C GLY A 374 -13.86 18.61 20.18
N SER A 375 -13.41 18.35 18.94
CA SER A 375 -13.89 17.25 18.11
C SER A 375 -13.52 15.90 18.72
N ARG A 376 -14.34 14.89 18.44
CA ARG A 376 -14.04 13.51 18.85
C ARG A 376 -13.14 12.87 17.79
N PRO A 377 -11.96 12.35 18.14
CA PRO A 377 -11.14 11.63 17.17
C PRO A 377 -11.87 10.35 16.77
N LEU A 378 -12.00 10.13 15.47
CA LEU A 378 -12.44 8.85 14.93
C LEU A 378 -11.22 7.94 14.82
N ALA A 379 -11.40 6.66 15.16
CA ALA A 379 -10.35 5.67 14.96
C ALA A 379 -9.94 5.61 13.48
N SER A 380 -8.69 5.19 13.22
CA SER A 380 -8.24 4.91 11.86
C SER A 380 -9.19 3.91 11.17
N SER A 381 -9.36 4.04 9.87
CA SER A 381 -10.15 3.05 9.09
C SER A 381 -9.33 1.85 8.63
N PHE A 382 -8.03 1.81 8.92
CA PHE A 382 -7.24 0.62 8.62
C PHE A 382 -7.78 -0.58 9.39
N ALA A 383 -7.76 -1.75 8.76
CA ALA A 383 -8.10 -2.99 9.44
C ALA A 383 -7.05 -3.30 10.51
N ALA A 384 -7.45 -3.91 11.63
CA ALA A 384 -6.48 -4.38 12.61
C ALA A 384 -5.54 -5.43 11.99
N ALA A 385 -4.23 -5.30 12.22
CA ALA A 385 -3.28 -6.31 11.81
C ALA A 385 -3.60 -7.63 12.51
N GLU A 386 -3.47 -8.72 11.77
CA GLU A 386 -3.83 -10.05 12.22
C GLU A 386 -2.64 -10.76 12.81
N LEU A 387 -2.77 -11.26 14.03
CA LEU A 387 -1.72 -12.05 14.66
C LEU A 387 -1.96 -13.53 14.36
N ARG A 388 -1.30 -14.04 13.31
CA ARG A 388 -1.40 -15.45 12.85
C ARG A 388 -0.02 -16.06 12.67
N GLU A 389 0.05 -17.38 12.73
CA GLU A 389 1.30 -18.11 12.51
C GLU A 389 1.88 -17.83 11.13
N GLY A 390 3.16 -17.50 11.07
CA GLY A 390 3.89 -17.25 9.83
C GLY A 390 3.63 -15.90 9.19
N LEU A 391 2.87 -15.00 9.82
CA LEU A 391 2.67 -13.64 9.33
C LEU A 391 3.58 -12.64 10.06
N SER A 392 4.09 -11.66 9.31
CA SER A 392 4.87 -10.55 9.88
C SER A 392 3.99 -9.32 10.06
N VAL A 393 4.04 -8.68 11.22
CA VAL A 393 3.43 -7.38 11.49
C VAL A 393 4.52 -6.37 11.80
N LEU A 394 4.61 -5.32 10.97
CA LEU A 394 5.76 -4.44 10.89
C LEU A 394 5.31 -2.98 11.02
N ALA A 395 5.89 -2.24 11.97
CA ALA A 395 5.78 -0.80 12.08
C ALA A 395 7.18 -0.20 11.81
N PRO A 396 7.50 0.12 10.54
CA PRO A 396 8.80 0.66 10.19
C PRO A 396 9.03 2.03 10.83
N ASP A 397 10.27 2.32 11.21
CA ASP A 397 10.60 3.63 11.77
C ASP A 397 10.56 4.72 10.69
N ALA A 398 10.20 5.95 11.08
CA ALA A 398 10.13 7.08 10.15
C ALA A 398 11.48 7.35 9.46
N LEU A 399 12.60 7.18 10.19
CA LEU A 399 13.94 7.33 9.63
C LEU A 399 14.26 6.23 8.61
N GLU A 400 13.86 4.98 8.88
CA GLU A 400 14.04 3.87 7.93
C GLU A 400 13.25 4.11 6.64
N LEU A 401 12.01 4.59 6.74
CA LEU A 401 11.18 4.93 5.58
C LEU A 401 11.80 6.08 4.76
N VAL A 402 12.30 7.12 5.41
CA VAL A 402 12.93 8.26 4.73
C VAL A 402 14.27 7.86 4.09
N ALA A 403 15.06 7.01 4.75
CA ALA A 403 16.29 6.45 4.17
C ALA A 403 15.99 5.55 2.96
N LEU A 404 14.96 4.70 3.07
CA LEU A 404 14.53 3.86 1.96
C LEU A 404 14.04 4.70 0.77
N HIS A 405 13.30 5.77 1.04
CA HIS A 405 12.93 6.75 0.02
C HIS A 405 14.17 7.38 -0.65
N ALA A 406 15.17 7.80 0.13
CA ALA A 406 16.41 8.32 -0.46
C ALA A 406 17.09 7.29 -1.37
N VAL A 407 17.12 6.02 -0.98
CA VAL A 407 17.70 4.95 -1.80
C VAL A 407 16.94 4.74 -3.11
N LEU A 408 15.61 4.75 -3.06
CA LEU A 408 14.76 4.49 -4.22
C LEU A 408 14.68 5.66 -5.21
N PHE A 409 14.73 6.91 -4.72
CA PHE A 409 14.41 8.08 -5.53
C PHE A 409 15.60 9.00 -5.81
N LYS A 410 16.70 8.88 -5.05
CA LYS A 410 17.86 9.79 -5.15
C LYS A 410 19.15 9.05 -5.53
N ALA A 411 19.02 7.98 -6.32
CA ALA A 411 20.11 7.10 -6.73
C ALA A 411 21.36 7.85 -7.24
N GLY A 412 21.17 8.93 -8.01
CA GLY A 412 22.26 9.73 -8.58
C GLY A 412 23.18 10.42 -7.57
N ALA A 413 22.72 10.66 -6.33
CA ALA A 413 23.51 11.30 -5.28
C ALA A 413 24.09 10.30 -4.25
N LEU A 414 23.61 9.05 -4.23
CA LEU A 414 23.95 8.09 -3.17
C LEU A 414 25.43 7.72 -3.16
N GLU A 415 26.04 7.54 -4.33
CA GLU A 415 27.44 7.09 -4.43
C GLU A 415 28.40 8.11 -3.80
N GLU A 416 28.23 9.40 -4.15
CA GLU A 416 29.03 10.49 -3.60
C GLU A 416 28.81 10.66 -2.10
N VAL A 417 27.54 10.64 -1.65
CA VAL A 417 27.19 10.77 -0.23
C VAL A 417 27.76 9.62 0.59
N MET A 418 27.62 8.38 0.13
CA MET A 418 28.16 7.20 0.82
C MET A 418 29.69 7.20 0.83
N ALA A 419 30.33 7.67 -0.25
CA ALA A 419 31.77 7.89 -0.27
C ALA A 419 32.21 8.96 0.74
N GLU A 420 31.45 10.05 0.88
CA GLU A 420 31.75 11.11 1.85
C GLU A 420 31.57 10.63 3.29
N ILE A 421 30.47 9.93 3.60
CA ILE A 421 30.28 9.29 4.90
C ILE A 421 31.45 8.35 5.18
N ARG A 422 31.85 7.50 4.22
CA ARG A 422 33.02 6.63 4.37
C ARG A 422 34.31 7.43 4.64
N ARG A 423 34.55 8.57 4.00
CA ARG A 423 35.74 9.41 4.24
C ARG A 423 35.74 10.02 5.64
N ARG A 424 34.56 10.43 6.14
CA ARG A 424 34.41 11.21 7.37
C ARG A 424 33.80 10.46 8.55
N HIS A 425 33.57 9.15 8.44
CA HIS A 425 33.00 8.34 9.52
C HIS A 425 33.86 8.28 10.80
N LEU A 426 35.05 8.87 10.86
CA LEU A 426 35.82 9.01 12.11
C LEU A 426 35.73 10.41 12.70
N ASP A 427 35.17 11.36 11.96
CA ASP A 427 34.90 12.72 12.41
C ASP A 427 33.54 12.76 13.13
N THR A 428 33.57 12.59 14.45
CA THR A 428 32.37 12.60 15.30
C THR A 428 31.61 13.92 15.21
N GLY A 429 32.31 15.05 15.06
CA GLY A 429 31.68 16.37 14.93
C GLY A 429 30.93 16.51 13.61
N TRP A 430 31.48 15.96 12.53
CA TRP A 430 30.80 15.92 11.24
C TRP A 430 29.62 14.94 11.24
N MET A 431 29.79 13.74 11.80
CA MET A 431 28.70 12.76 11.89
C MET A 431 27.51 13.31 12.67
N ALA A 432 27.74 13.95 13.82
CA ALA A 432 26.70 14.51 14.69
C ALA A 432 26.18 15.89 14.26
N ARG A 433 26.68 16.44 13.14
CA ARG A 433 26.28 17.78 12.70
C ARG A 433 24.81 17.79 12.28
N PRO A 434 23.95 18.65 12.82
CA PRO A 434 22.59 18.78 12.30
C PRO A 434 22.65 19.34 10.87
N GLY A 435 22.06 18.62 9.93
CA GLY A 435 21.88 19.03 8.54
C GLY A 435 20.42 19.38 8.21
N GLY A 436 20.19 19.83 6.97
CA GLY A 436 18.84 19.96 6.42
C GLY A 436 18.27 18.59 6.00
N ALA A 437 17.12 18.55 5.33
CA ALA A 437 16.48 17.33 4.83
C ALA A 437 17.18 16.71 3.58
N ASP A 438 18.50 16.78 3.52
CA ASP A 438 19.31 16.25 2.43
C ASP A 438 19.64 14.75 2.65
N VAL A 439 19.95 14.05 1.57
CA VAL A 439 20.35 12.63 1.55
C VAL A 439 21.49 12.36 2.53
N GLU A 440 22.47 13.25 2.61
CA GLU A 440 23.59 13.11 3.53
C GLU A 440 23.13 13.06 4.99
N GLU A 441 22.27 13.99 5.41
CA GLU A 441 21.74 14.02 6.77
C GLU A 441 20.93 12.76 7.07
N ILE A 442 20.05 12.35 6.15
CA ILE A 442 19.22 11.15 6.30
C ILE A 442 20.12 9.92 6.52
N LEU A 443 21.15 9.76 5.71
CA LEU A 443 22.05 8.60 5.80
C LEU A 443 22.97 8.69 7.03
N ARG A 444 23.41 9.89 7.46
CA ARG A 444 24.13 10.06 8.73
C ARG A 444 23.25 9.71 9.93
N ARG A 445 21.99 10.15 9.95
CA ARG A 445 21.01 9.77 10.98
C ARG A 445 20.74 8.27 10.97
N LEU A 446 20.65 7.63 9.81
CA LEU A 446 20.53 6.16 9.73
C LEU A 446 21.70 5.45 10.44
N HIS A 447 22.92 6.00 10.39
CA HIS A 447 24.06 5.48 11.13
C HIS A 447 24.00 5.78 12.64
N LEU A 448 23.60 6.99 13.01
CA LEU A 448 23.56 7.44 14.41
C LEU A 448 22.41 6.81 15.20
N GLU A 449 21.21 6.80 14.62
CA GLU A 449 19.96 6.51 15.32
C GLU A 449 19.48 5.07 15.06
N ALA A 450 19.55 4.60 13.81
CA ALA A 450 19.08 3.26 13.46
C ALA A 450 20.19 2.18 13.56
N GLY A 451 21.47 2.58 13.59
CA GLY A 451 22.59 1.63 13.70
C GLY A 451 22.98 0.93 12.40
N PHE A 452 22.63 1.49 11.24
CA PHE A 452 23.20 1.04 9.97
C PHE A 452 24.68 1.46 9.89
N TYR A 453 25.55 0.62 9.33
CA TYR A 453 26.89 1.06 8.94
C TYR A 453 27.37 0.34 7.69
N ALA A 454 27.82 1.13 6.72
CA ALA A 454 28.20 0.59 5.43
C ALA A 454 29.56 -0.14 5.44
N SER A 455 29.83 -0.97 4.44
CA SER A 455 31.14 -1.58 4.24
C SER A 455 32.22 -0.53 3.99
N GLY A 456 33.42 -0.81 4.51
CA GLY A 456 34.61 -0.01 4.24
C GLY A 456 35.09 -0.08 2.79
N HIS A 457 34.64 -1.06 1.98
CA HIS A 457 35.08 -1.22 0.59
C HIS A 457 33.98 -0.92 -0.44
N ALA A 458 32.73 -1.29 -0.15
CA ALA A 458 31.59 -1.11 -1.05
C ALA A 458 30.38 -0.51 -0.30
N PRO A 459 30.43 0.77 0.10
CA PRO A 459 29.43 1.34 0.99
C PRO A 459 28.04 1.47 0.35
N LEU A 460 27.97 1.77 -0.95
CA LEU A 460 26.71 1.83 -1.69
C LEU A 460 26.04 0.46 -1.79
N GLU A 461 26.82 -0.59 -2.06
CA GLU A 461 26.32 -1.97 -2.15
C GLU A 461 25.71 -2.41 -0.80
N SER A 462 26.36 -2.10 0.33
CA SER A 462 25.80 -2.40 1.65
C SER A 462 24.44 -1.72 1.88
N LEU A 463 24.30 -0.45 1.45
CA LEU A 463 23.04 0.29 1.58
C LEU A 463 21.94 -0.31 0.68
N GLN A 464 22.30 -0.75 -0.53
CA GLN A 464 21.38 -1.42 -1.45
C GLN A 464 20.93 -2.80 -0.93
N GLN A 465 21.85 -3.57 -0.33
CA GLN A 465 21.51 -4.86 0.27
C GLN A 465 20.58 -4.67 1.48
N TRP A 466 20.83 -3.68 2.33
CA TRP A 466 19.93 -3.31 3.41
C TRP A 466 18.55 -2.91 2.88
N SER A 467 18.48 -1.98 1.91
CA SER A 467 17.20 -1.48 1.39
C SER A 467 16.38 -2.57 0.71
N GLN A 468 17.04 -3.50 0.00
CA GLN A 468 16.37 -4.64 -0.62
C GLN A 468 15.70 -5.54 0.43
N ARG A 469 16.37 -5.83 1.55
CA ARG A 469 15.81 -6.64 2.63
C ARG A 469 14.66 -5.94 3.33
N VAL A 470 14.78 -4.63 3.56
CA VAL A 470 13.69 -3.83 4.13
C VAL A 470 12.47 -3.86 3.20
N LEU A 471 12.67 -3.67 1.89
CA LEU A 471 11.58 -3.74 0.91
C LEU A 471 10.90 -5.11 0.89
N GLN A 472 11.68 -6.19 0.94
CA GLN A 472 11.14 -7.56 1.02
C GLN A 472 10.32 -7.76 2.30
N ALA A 473 10.78 -7.23 3.45
CA ALA A 473 10.01 -7.27 4.69
C ALA A 473 8.67 -6.56 4.54
N LEU A 474 8.67 -5.33 4.02
CA LEU A 474 7.47 -4.51 3.86
C LEU A 474 6.48 -5.10 2.84
N LEU A 475 6.98 -5.75 1.79
CA LEU A 475 6.15 -6.43 0.79
C LEU A 475 5.57 -7.76 1.28
N GLY A 476 6.27 -8.44 2.19
CA GLY A 476 5.86 -9.74 2.74
C GLY A 476 5.07 -9.66 4.04
N GLY A 477 4.96 -8.47 4.66
CA GLY A 477 4.34 -8.27 5.97
C GLY A 477 3.12 -7.35 5.94
N GLN A 478 2.36 -7.38 7.04
CA GLN A 478 1.33 -6.38 7.33
C GLN A 478 2.00 -5.13 7.88
N VAL A 479 2.03 -4.06 7.08
CA VAL A 479 2.62 -2.79 7.48
C VAL A 479 1.60 -1.98 8.28
N ALA A 480 1.96 -1.62 9.51
CA ALA A 480 1.10 -0.82 10.36
C ALA A 480 1.14 0.65 9.93
N GLY A 481 -0.02 1.18 9.55
CA GLY A 481 -0.26 2.59 9.30
C GLY A 481 -0.38 3.37 10.62
N SER A 482 0.35 4.47 10.72
CA SER A 482 0.35 5.39 11.87
C SER A 482 0.44 6.84 11.38
N ALA A 483 0.27 7.81 12.28
CA ALA A 483 0.48 9.23 11.95
C ALA A 483 1.90 9.53 11.43
N THR A 484 2.88 8.68 11.72
CA THR A 484 4.27 8.78 11.20
C THR A 484 4.45 8.10 9.84
N CYS A 485 3.44 7.38 9.34
CA CYS A 485 3.46 6.74 8.02
C CYS A 485 3.24 7.69 6.84
N THR A 486 3.23 9.00 7.04
CA THR A 486 3.26 9.94 5.90
C THR A 486 4.53 9.75 5.05
N GLY A 487 5.64 9.31 5.67
CA GLY A 487 6.85 8.88 4.97
C GLY A 487 6.68 7.60 4.14
N PHE A 488 5.60 6.84 4.32
CA PHE A 488 5.29 5.65 3.55
C PHE A 488 4.62 5.98 2.20
N TYR A 489 3.97 7.14 2.03
CA TYR A 489 3.26 7.44 0.78
C TYR A 489 4.14 7.41 -0.47
N PRO A 490 5.35 8.01 -0.49
CA PRO A 490 6.22 7.90 -1.65
C PRO A 490 6.59 6.45 -1.97
N LEU A 491 6.87 5.66 -0.94
CA LEU A 491 7.19 4.25 -1.09
C LEU A 491 5.98 3.48 -1.65
N ALA A 492 4.79 3.70 -1.10
CA ALA A 492 3.56 3.09 -1.57
C ALA A 492 3.27 3.43 -3.04
N GLN A 493 3.54 4.66 -3.49
CA GLN A 493 3.43 5.02 -4.90
C GLN A 493 4.38 4.20 -5.77
N LYS A 494 5.65 4.00 -5.37
CA LYS A 494 6.59 3.15 -6.14
C LYS A 494 6.20 1.68 -6.15
N LEU A 495 5.71 1.18 -5.02
CA LEU A 495 5.18 -0.18 -4.93
C LEU A 495 3.94 -0.33 -5.84
N PHE A 496 3.10 0.70 -5.93
CA PHE A 496 1.99 0.74 -6.88
C PHE A 496 2.47 0.79 -8.33
N GLU A 497 3.41 1.67 -8.67
CA GLU A 497 3.97 1.80 -10.03
C GLU A 497 4.62 0.50 -10.51
N SER A 498 5.15 -0.34 -9.60
CA SER A 498 5.77 -1.62 -9.95
C SER A 498 4.80 -2.80 -9.97
N SER A 499 3.81 -2.83 -9.08
CA SER A 499 2.92 -3.99 -8.90
C SER A 499 1.49 -3.79 -9.42
N GLY A 500 1.12 -2.54 -9.76
CA GLY A 500 -0.25 -2.12 -10.02
C GLY A 500 -1.15 -2.16 -8.79
N ARG A 501 -0.59 -2.32 -7.58
CA ARG A 501 -1.35 -2.49 -6.34
C ARG A 501 -0.97 -1.49 -5.28
N VAL A 502 -2.01 -0.95 -4.64
CA VAL A 502 -1.86 -0.10 -3.47
C VAL A 502 -1.55 -1.05 -2.32
N PRO A 503 -0.38 -0.93 -1.64
CA PRO A 503 -0.09 -1.75 -0.46
C PRO A 503 -1.21 -1.61 0.58
N GLU A 504 -1.53 -2.68 1.30
CA GLU A 504 -2.49 -2.57 2.40
C GLU A 504 -1.79 -2.07 3.66
N LEU A 505 -2.41 -1.11 4.34
CA LEU A 505 -1.99 -0.64 5.66
C LEU A 505 -2.94 -1.15 6.73
N PHE A 506 -2.39 -1.48 7.89
CA PHE A 506 -3.11 -2.06 9.01
C PHE A 506 -2.98 -1.20 10.27
N GLN A 507 -3.87 -1.34 11.23
CA GLN A 507 -3.60 -0.83 12.58
C GLN A 507 -2.66 -1.77 13.30
N TRP A 508 -1.75 -1.22 14.11
CA TRP A 508 -0.97 -2.04 15.02
C TRP A 508 -1.89 -2.85 15.95
N PRO A 509 -1.60 -4.14 16.21
CA PRO A 509 -2.43 -4.96 17.09
C PRO A 509 -2.51 -4.35 18.51
N SER A 510 -3.67 -4.50 19.16
CA SER A 510 -3.78 -4.09 20.56
C SER A 510 -2.90 -4.93 21.47
N ASP A 511 -2.48 -4.36 22.60
CA ASP A 511 -1.62 -5.07 23.56
C ASP A 511 -2.24 -6.38 24.04
N ALA A 512 -3.55 -6.39 24.29
CA ALA A 512 -4.28 -7.59 24.66
C ALA A 512 -4.22 -8.66 23.57
N ALA A 513 -4.26 -8.26 22.29
CA ALA A 513 -4.09 -9.19 21.18
C ALA A 513 -2.66 -9.73 21.11
N ILE A 514 -1.65 -8.87 21.33
CA ILE A 514 -0.23 -9.26 21.36
C ILE A 514 0.03 -10.27 22.48
N TYR A 515 -0.32 -9.96 23.73
CA TYR A 515 -0.08 -10.90 24.83
C TYR A 515 -0.86 -12.20 24.70
N ARG A 516 -2.10 -12.16 24.17
CA ARG A 516 -2.85 -13.37 23.84
C ARG A 516 -2.14 -14.19 22.75
N PHE A 517 -1.52 -13.52 21.79
CA PHE A 517 -0.77 -14.17 20.74
C PHE A 517 0.54 -14.79 21.24
N LEU A 518 1.20 -14.18 22.21
CA LEU A 518 2.42 -14.73 22.84
C LEU A 518 2.12 -15.88 23.79
N ALA A 519 0.95 -15.88 24.44
CA ALA A 519 0.56 -16.85 25.46
C ALA A 519 0.84 -18.32 25.07
N GLY A 520 1.58 -19.01 25.94
CA GLY A 520 1.95 -20.42 25.78
C GLY A 520 2.94 -20.73 24.65
N LYS A 521 3.47 -19.71 23.96
CA LYS A 521 4.44 -19.89 22.87
C LYS A 521 5.87 -19.66 23.34
N GLU A 522 6.80 -20.24 22.58
CA GLU A 522 8.21 -19.89 22.65
C GLU A 522 8.47 -18.69 21.75
N VAL A 523 9.00 -17.63 22.35
CA VAL A 523 9.32 -16.35 21.74
C VAL A 523 10.82 -16.16 21.71
N VAL A 524 11.35 -15.68 20.59
CA VAL A 524 12.72 -15.18 20.48
C VAL A 524 12.70 -13.67 20.24
N ALA A 525 13.38 -12.90 21.08
CA ALA A 525 13.51 -11.45 20.91
C ALA A 525 14.95 -11.06 20.52
N ALA A 526 15.13 -10.35 19.41
CA ALA A 526 16.40 -9.74 19.03
C ALA A 526 16.39 -8.26 19.42
N THR A 527 17.19 -7.90 20.42
CA THR A 527 17.22 -6.54 21.01
C THR A 527 18.60 -6.19 21.53
N THR A 528 18.92 -4.89 21.58
CA THR A 528 20.14 -4.40 22.23
C THR A 528 20.10 -4.54 23.75
N LEU A 529 18.92 -4.79 24.34
CA LEU A 529 18.67 -4.97 25.76
C LEU A 529 18.37 -6.43 26.12
N ALA A 530 19.02 -7.39 25.44
CA ALA A 530 18.67 -8.81 25.52
C ALA A 530 18.79 -9.34 26.96
N THR A 531 19.87 -8.97 27.65
CA THR A 531 20.12 -9.38 29.03
C THR A 531 19.03 -8.84 29.96
N GLU A 532 18.71 -7.55 29.86
CA GLU A 532 17.73 -6.90 30.71
C GLU A 532 16.33 -7.45 30.51
N VAL A 533 15.96 -7.72 29.24
CA VAL A 533 14.68 -8.32 28.85
C VAL A 533 14.57 -9.76 29.38
N GLU A 534 15.60 -10.60 29.20
CA GLU A 534 15.57 -11.97 29.74
C GLU A 534 15.51 -11.97 31.26
N GLU A 535 16.38 -11.22 31.94
CA GLU A 535 16.39 -11.14 33.41
C GLU A 535 15.03 -10.72 33.94
N HIS A 536 14.44 -9.67 33.36
CA HIS A 536 13.16 -9.15 33.79
C HIS A 536 12.04 -10.19 33.59
N HIS A 537 12.03 -10.89 32.45
CA HIS A 537 11.08 -11.98 32.20
C HIS A 537 11.22 -13.12 33.22
N HIS A 538 12.44 -13.52 33.58
CA HIS A 538 12.68 -14.59 34.57
C HIS A 538 12.21 -14.25 35.99
N THR A 539 12.14 -12.96 36.36
CA THR A 539 11.56 -12.55 37.67
C THR A 539 10.05 -12.75 37.74
N GLY A 540 9.38 -12.93 36.61
CA GLY A 540 7.91 -12.97 36.51
C GLY A 540 7.23 -11.60 36.59
N HIS A 541 7.99 -10.50 36.68
CA HIS A 541 7.45 -9.14 36.68
C HIS A 541 6.85 -8.77 35.31
N ALA A 542 7.39 -9.33 34.22
CA ALA A 542 6.84 -9.19 32.87
C ALA A 542 5.37 -9.67 32.72
N PHE A 543 4.86 -10.50 33.65
CA PHE A 543 3.47 -10.96 33.65
C PHE A 543 2.53 -10.07 34.48
N LYS A 544 3.06 -9.01 35.09
CA LYS A 544 2.37 -8.09 36.00
C LYS A 544 2.59 -6.63 35.61
N LEU A 545 2.84 -6.36 34.32
CA LEU A 545 3.17 -5.01 33.86
C LEU A 545 2.03 -4.00 34.04
N PHE A 546 0.78 -4.48 33.93
CA PHE A 546 -0.42 -3.65 33.92
C PHE A 546 -1.40 -4.04 35.03
N THR A 547 -2.15 -3.06 35.52
CA THR A 547 -3.22 -3.27 36.49
C THR A 547 -4.49 -3.85 35.87
N ASP A 548 -4.69 -3.60 34.58
CA ASP A 548 -5.95 -3.86 33.86
C ASP A 548 -5.85 -4.98 32.83
N LEU A 549 -4.66 -5.53 32.58
CA LEU A 549 -4.40 -6.52 31.54
C LEU A 549 -3.66 -7.74 32.11
N PRO A 550 -4.34 -8.87 32.33
CA PRO A 550 -3.67 -10.10 32.73
C PRO A 550 -2.84 -10.66 31.57
N ILE A 551 -1.55 -10.90 31.82
CA ILE A 551 -0.62 -11.46 30.83
C ILE A 551 -0.44 -12.96 31.14
N ALA A 552 -0.82 -13.82 30.20
CA ALA A 552 -0.60 -15.25 30.32
C ALA A 552 0.88 -15.60 30.12
N PRO A 553 1.40 -16.66 30.78
CA PRO A 553 2.80 -17.06 30.64
C PRO A 553 3.18 -17.44 29.21
N TYR A 554 4.42 -17.12 28.82
CA TYR A 554 5.06 -17.54 27.58
C TYR A 554 6.54 -17.82 27.83
N GLY A 555 7.20 -18.53 26.92
CA GLY A 555 8.64 -18.74 26.96
C GLY A 555 9.36 -17.61 26.23
N LEU A 556 10.45 -17.10 26.79
CA LEU A 556 11.26 -16.06 26.17
C LEU A 556 12.73 -16.44 26.18
N ARG A 557 13.37 -16.26 25.04
CA ARG A 557 14.83 -16.25 24.87
C ARG A 557 15.19 -15.03 24.03
N CYS A 558 16.38 -14.50 24.22
CA CYS A 558 16.84 -13.33 23.52
C CYS A 558 18.12 -13.60 22.75
N VAL A 559 18.29 -12.82 21.69
CA VAL A 559 19.54 -12.69 20.95
C VAL A 559 20.00 -11.26 21.14
N GLN A 560 21.25 -11.10 21.59
CA GLN A 560 21.86 -9.78 21.73
C GLN A 560 22.06 -9.20 20.33
N ALA A 561 21.28 -8.17 20.00
CA ALA A 561 21.45 -7.47 18.74
C ALA A 561 22.76 -6.68 18.75
N PRO A 562 23.42 -6.52 17.58
CA PRO A 562 24.69 -5.80 17.50
C PRO A 562 24.53 -4.33 17.92
N LEU A 563 25.33 -3.89 18.89
CA LEU A 563 25.43 -2.47 19.25
C LEU A 563 26.18 -1.73 18.14
N SER A 564 25.41 -1.08 17.27
CA SER A 564 25.85 -0.64 15.93
C SER A 564 25.52 0.82 15.63
N ARG A 565 24.90 1.50 16.59
CA ARG A 565 24.76 2.97 16.56
C ARG A 565 26.16 3.58 16.57
N TYR A 566 26.37 4.54 15.68
CA TYR A 566 27.65 5.23 15.54
C TYR A 566 28.19 5.72 16.90
N PRO A 567 29.49 5.52 17.21
CA PRO A 567 30.57 5.08 16.32
C PRO A 567 30.82 3.56 16.30
N GLN A 568 29.94 2.76 16.90
CA GLN A 568 30.17 1.34 17.09
C GLN A 568 29.99 0.57 15.78
N ARG A 569 30.93 -0.33 15.47
CA ARG A 569 30.93 -1.18 14.27
C ARG A 569 31.35 -2.60 14.69
N PRO A 570 30.40 -3.43 15.13
CA PRO A 570 30.69 -4.73 15.74
C PRO A 570 31.37 -5.71 14.78
N ALA A 571 31.11 -5.60 13.48
CA ALA A 571 31.80 -6.36 12.44
C ALA A 571 32.35 -5.45 11.32
N ALA A 572 32.91 -6.08 10.28
CA ALA A 572 33.48 -5.38 9.12
C ALA A 572 32.45 -4.55 8.34
N ASP A 573 31.21 -5.02 8.27
CA ASP A 573 30.07 -4.34 7.68
C ASP A 573 28.75 -4.78 8.35
N PHE A 574 27.65 -4.09 8.01
CA PHE A 574 26.31 -4.37 8.53
C PHE A 574 25.84 -5.80 8.24
N MET A 575 26.15 -6.32 7.04
CA MET A 575 25.67 -7.64 6.63
C MET A 575 26.36 -8.76 7.40
N ALA A 576 27.66 -8.62 7.70
CA ALA A 576 28.38 -9.54 8.56
C ALA A 576 27.74 -9.62 9.97
N SER A 577 27.38 -8.47 10.56
CA SER A 577 26.70 -8.47 11.86
C SER A 577 25.26 -8.99 11.78
N LEU A 578 24.55 -8.77 10.67
CA LEU A 578 23.24 -9.37 10.43
C LEU A 578 23.33 -10.89 10.35
N ASP A 579 24.32 -11.42 9.63
CA ASP A 579 24.56 -12.86 9.47
C ASP A 579 24.95 -13.53 10.79
N GLU A 580 25.80 -12.89 11.61
CA GLU A 580 26.12 -13.38 12.96
C GLU A 580 24.87 -13.45 13.85
N CYS A 581 23.99 -12.45 13.78
CA CYS A 581 22.73 -12.46 14.50
C CYS A 581 21.80 -13.59 14.02
N LEU A 582 21.70 -13.80 12.69
CA LEU A 582 20.93 -14.90 12.11
C LEU A 582 21.46 -16.29 12.52
N GLN A 583 22.78 -16.46 12.62
CA GLN A 583 23.39 -17.70 13.11
C GLN A 583 23.03 -17.98 14.57
N GLN A 584 22.97 -16.95 15.43
CA GLN A 584 22.52 -17.11 16.81
C GLN A 584 21.04 -17.50 16.88
N ILE A 585 20.19 -16.85 16.07
CA ILE A 585 18.76 -17.20 15.97
C ILE A 585 18.59 -18.65 15.48
N GLU A 586 19.38 -19.09 14.50
CA GLU A 586 19.39 -20.47 14.03
C GLU A 586 19.77 -21.45 15.14
N ALA A 587 20.82 -21.15 15.90
CA ALA A 587 21.25 -21.98 17.03
C ALA A 587 20.14 -22.12 18.08
N LEU A 588 19.44 -21.02 18.41
CA LEU A 588 18.28 -21.06 19.31
C LEU A 588 17.13 -21.89 18.73
N HIS A 589 16.85 -21.76 17.43
CA HIS A 589 15.80 -22.55 16.77
C HIS A 589 16.08 -24.05 16.81
N ARG A 590 17.35 -24.45 16.55
CA ARG A 590 17.79 -25.85 16.59
C ARG A 590 17.72 -26.44 18.00
N GLN A 591 18.00 -25.65 19.04
CA GLN A 591 17.86 -26.09 20.42
C GLN A 591 16.40 -26.30 20.80
N ARG A 592 15.54 -25.33 20.46
CA ARG A 592 14.10 -25.40 20.70
C ARG A 592 13.38 -24.51 19.67
N PRO A 593 12.49 -25.07 18.83
CA PRO A 593 11.74 -24.26 17.88
C PRO A 593 10.90 -23.19 18.59
N PHE A 594 10.91 -21.98 18.05
CA PHE A 594 10.07 -20.87 18.49
C PHE A 594 9.00 -20.56 17.45
N ARG A 595 7.92 -19.89 17.87
CA ARG A 595 6.76 -19.57 17.01
C ARG A 595 6.60 -18.08 16.72
N VAL A 596 7.21 -17.25 17.57
CA VAL A 596 7.16 -15.80 17.45
C VAL A 596 8.58 -15.26 17.54
N PHE A 597 8.92 -14.40 16.60
CA PHE A 597 10.13 -13.59 16.60
C PHE A 597 9.76 -12.13 16.84
N VAL A 598 10.48 -11.46 17.73
CA VAL A 598 10.29 -10.04 18.02
C VAL A 598 11.60 -9.32 17.75
N ALA A 599 11.55 -8.19 17.05
CA ALA A 599 12.72 -7.37 16.77
C ALA A 599 12.59 -5.96 17.38
N ALA A 600 13.61 -5.58 18.14
CA ALA A 600 13.78 -4.25 18.76
C ALA A 600 15.25 -3.79 18.60
N CYS A 601 15.72 -3.68 17.35
CA CYS A 601 17.14 -3.54 17.04
C CYS A 601 17.43 -2.59 15.85
N GLY A 602 16.67 -1.50 15.75
CA GLY A 602 16.88 -0.48 14.71
C GLY A 602 16.92 -1.06 13.29
N ALA A 603 17.94 -0.69 12.51
CA ALA A 603 18.12 -1.03 11.11
C ALA A 603 18.20 -2.55 10.83
N TYR A 604 18.43 -3.39 11.85
CA TYR A 604 18.42 -4.85 11.75
C TYR A 604 17.01 -5.44 11.82
N GLY A 605 16.04 -4.72 12.38
CA GLY A 605 14.74 -5.27 12.74
C GLY A 605 13.98 -5.83 11.54
N LEU A 606 13.77 -5.01 10.51
CA LEU A 606 13.06 -5.43 9.30
C LEU A 606 13.82 -6.51 8.52
N PRO A 607 15.14 -6.41 8.26
CA PRO A 607 15.91 -7.49 7.64
C PRO A 607 15.89 -8.82 8.40
N LEU A 608 15.94 -8.79 9.74
CA LEU A 608 15.83 -9.99 10.56
C LEU A 608 14.44 -10.60 10.46
N CYS A 609 13.38 -9.78 10.55
CA CYS A 609 12.01 -10.27 10.41
C CYS A 609 11.76 -10.94 9.06
N GLU A 610 12.24 -10.35 7.96
CA GLU A 610 12.20 -10.95 6.61
C GLU A 610 12.88 -12.32 6.59
N ALA A 611 14.14 -12.37 7.01
CA ALA A 611 14.94 -13.59 6.91
C ALA A 611 14.37 -14.71 7.81
N VAL A 612 13.99 -14.37 9.05
CA VAL A 612 13.47 -15.31 10.03
C VAL A 612 12.09 -15.85 9.60
N ASN A 613 11.21 -14.99 9.11
CA ASN A 613 9.92 -15.42 8.56
C ASN A 613 10.11 -16.35 7.36
N ARG A 614 10.97 -15.97 6.41
CA ARG A 614 11.23 -16.73 5.18
C ARG A 614 11.85 -18.10 5.46
N ILE A 615 12.82 -18.18 6.36
CA ILE A 615 13.57 -19.42 6.65
C ILE A 615 12.76 -20.37 7.53
N TYR A 616 12.07 -19.85 8.55
CA TYR A 616 11.45 -20.68 9.59
C TYR A 616 9.91 -20.68 9.57
N GLY A 617 9.27 -19.84 8.74
CA GLY A 617 7.81 -19.71 8.71
C GLY A 617 7.22 -19.20 10.03
N VAL A 618 8.01 -18.48 10.83
CA VAL A 618 7.60 -17.96 12.13
C VAL A 618 6.99 -16.57 11.98
N SER A 619 6.11 -16.24 12.91
CA SER A 619 5.45 -14.94 12.94
C SER A 619 6.41 -13.88 13.50
N CYS A 620 6.47 -12.71 12.88
CA CYS A 620 7.43 -11.67 13.24
C CYS A 620 6.71 -10.39 13.69
N LEU A 621 7.18 -9.77 14.77
CA LEU A 621 6.72 -8.45 15.23
C LEU A 621 7.90 -7.48 15.29
N CYS A 622 7.77 -6.33 14.63
CA CYS A 622 8.79 -5.29 14.65
C CYS A 622 8.14 -3.91 14.78
N SER A 623 8.50 -3.15 15.81
CA SER A 623 8.04 -1.77 16.02
C SER A 623 9.14 -0.92 16.69
N GLY A 624 10.38 -1.11 16.24
CA GLY A 624 11.55 -0.44 16.81
C GLY A 624 11.74 -0.72 18.30
N ASP A 625 12.32 0.24 19.03
CA ASP A 625 12.66 0.08 20.44
C ASP A 625 11.43 -0.07 21.36
N HIS A 626 10.24 0.33 20.89
CA HIS A 626 8.98 0.14 21.61
C HIS A 626 8.66 -1.34 21.87
N MET A 627 9.23 -2.26 21.09
CA MET A 627 9.05 -3.69 21.34
C MET A 627 9.63 -4.15 22.69
N ASN A 628 10.61 -3.43 23.27
CA ASN A 628 11.13 -3.74 24.59
C ASN A 628 10.09 -3.49 25.71
N ALA A 629 9.17 -2.55 25.52
CA ALA A 629 8.13 -2.23 26.50
C ALA A 629 7.14 -3.39 26.68
N TYR A 630 6.93 -4.23 25.65
CA TYR A 630 6.14 -5.46 25.78
C TYR A 630 6.76 -6.51 26.70
N PHE A 631 8.02 -6.31 27.12
CA PHE A 631 8.72 -7.14 28.08
C PHE A 631 9.04 -6.40 29.38
N GLY A 632 8.44 -5.22 29.62
CA GLY A 632 8.63 -4.46 30.86
C GLY A 632 9.93 -3.68 30.95
N VAL A 633 10.64 -3.51 29.84
CA VAL A 633 11.89 -2.76 29.77
C VAL A 633 11.68 -1.47 28.98
N GLU A 634 11.91 -0.33 29.63
CA GLU A 634 11.75 1.00 29.04
C GLU A 634 13.12 1.59 28.70
N SER A 635 13.28 1.97 27.43
CA SER A 635 14.45 2.70 26.94
C SER A 635 14.20 4.21 26.98
N GLU A 636 15.24 4.98 27.24
CA GLU A 636 15.18 6.44 27.24
C GLU A 636 14.65 6.98 25.90
N GLY A 637 13.58 7.78 25.94
CA GLY A 637 12.92 8.34 24.74
C GLY A 637 11.74 7.53 24.20
N ALA A 638 11.53 6.28 24.64
CA ALA A 638 10.31 5.53 24.34
C ALA A 638 9.21 5.91 25.35
N VAL A 639 8.47 6.98 25.08
CA VAL A 639 7.31 7.36 25.91
C VAL A 639 6.17 6.41 25.60
N ASP A 640 5.93 5.38 26.42
CA ASP A 640 4.75 4.54 26.24
C ASP A 640 3.48 5.20 26.80
N TRP A 641 2.42 5.07 26.03
CA TRP A 641 1.14 5.75 26.18
C TRP A 641 0.30 5.20 27.33
N ARG A 642 0.66 4.03 27.92
CA ARG A 642 -0.05 3.40 29.04
C ARG A 642 0.46 3.76 30.43
N ILE A 643 1.26 4.82 30.61
CA ILE A 643 1.84 5.23 31.91
C ILE A 643 0.84 5.13 33.09
N GLY A 644 -0.43 5.52 32.90
CA GLY A 644 -1.46 5.48 33.96
C GLY A 644 -1.99 4.08 34.35
N SER A 645 -1.75 3.04 33.55
CA SER A 645 -2.17 1.65 33.81
C SER A 645 -1.01 0.73 34.20
N ARG A 646 0.22 1.27 34.23
CA ARG A 646 1.44 0.54 34.60
C ARG A 646 1.53 0.30 36.11
N ILE A 647 2.12 -0.82 36.51
CA ILE A 647 2.54 -1.07 37.89
C ILE A 647 4.03 -0.75 38.01
N ALA A 648 4.39 0.44 38.51
CA ALA A 648 5.75 0.98 38.47
C ALA A 648 6.86 0.00 38.93
N GLU A 649 6.61 -0.81 39.96
CA GLU A 649 7.57 -1.80 40.51
C GLU A 649 7.90 -2.95 39.54
N HIS A 650 7.08 -3.14 38.51
CA HIS A 650 7.23 -4.18 37.50
C HIS A 650 7.81 -3.66 36.20
N TRP A 651 8.30 -2.41 36.16
CA TRP A 651 8.99 -1.85 34.99
C TRP A 651 10.47 -1.63 35.31
N ARG A 652 11.33 -1.91 34.33
CA ARG A 652 12.77 -1.65 34.40
C ARG A 652 13.12 -0.54 33.43
N THR A 653 13.57 0.59 33.96
CA THR A 653 14.14 1.67 33.15
C THR A 653 15.63 1.42 32.96
N VAL A 654 16.10 1.50 31.71
CA VAL A 654 17.52 1.37 31.36
C VAL A 654 17.98 2.70 30.77
N ALA A 655 19.08 3.25 31.29
CA ALA A 655 19.70 4.45 30.73
C ALA A 655 20.34 4.09 29.38
N GLY A 656 20.08 4.92 28.36
CA GLY A 656 20.50 4.66 26.97
C GLY A 656 21.97 4.90 26.68
#